data_AF-A0A534JYQ2-F1
#
_entry.id   AF-A0A534JYQ2-F1
#
_cell.length_a   1.000
_cell.length_b   1.000
_cell.length_c   1.000
_cell.angle_alpha   90.00
_cell.angle_beta   90.00
_cell.angle_gamma   90.00
#
_symmetry.space_group_name_H-M   'P 1'
#
loop_
_entity.id
_entity.type
_entity.pdbx_description
1 polymer ?
#
loop_
_entity_poly.entity_id
_entity_poly.type
_entity_poly.pdbx_seq_one_letter_code
_entity_poly.pdbx_strand_id
1 'polypeptide(L)'
;MTGPEPPRRPPRERQGLTNGNGIPRPSGLTNGLGRTNGTGRTNGLTNGLTNGVRGRTNGLTNGSGRTNGLSGLTNGLVNGTGRTNGTRGRTSGITNGRGATNGTGAINGLINGSYKKGLRQNRFGVITHKDLRLGLSIIVLALLLLGPFYLLLSSPTPASPTRITVDGGLGDWSGIGFLNDTVVASDANVKLRAYSALLEPSGYLSFAIRVEGIALGDTTGFDGFYIFIDKDANPATGFSAREIGAEYLVAVRGGNNAVSSAALYGFTGTDPDDWMGWRNLQPALARASVNSVEVQLANGDVDLGTSHSFLVAASNYQGVDVFGSVHFDERLRAVLVRQDPASPVVLASGGTFATLSFTAFGGPITVTQAGLTKDRAPGTLTAITGLGLPDGTPVTRDIQVAFGPSEANDYLVAHVDPALVTTTAGSISNVPVTVDGPSVVAYLGSAPSTHRIDGYFGDWTQLAVDTRTIPADRDVDIVNYGANRTGATAFVYADVAGRIFGGSAAPERFDRPTGGSGGNPAPPAPRSGEDVFRAFIDVDTQSPAGTSVLGVRADFMVEVRGVHGHVVSELAYQWSPSPGAWTPVGRVVGVAQDRTRMEASVDLSGIATGLMAMSIEATDWDAVSGATAVFNFLDQPGGGTRGAPLIGPMHGSSAASVEALPLSGAPTVDGDCSDSVYSGAGTFSDTGLSGKAGTSGSYLYLCIEAAPDANDRRFYLISGSFLSYKGDGTLWVPCTSPDCDSGNGGGEGFSGHRIYEFKIRFANVWGTDTPSASQQAGFAVRAVDFGGSTYTWGSTSPPADLVPDTWGHITAPEFSDVAIPIGVVVVIYLVARRRRRDAGP
;
A
#
# COMPACT_ATOMS: atom_id res chain seq x y z
N MET A 1 33.14 127.68 17.42
CA MET A 1 32.58 128.46 16.31
C MET A 1 31.16 127.97 16.06
N THR A 2 30.23 128.92 16.18
CA THR A 2 28.85 129.01 15.67
C THR A 2 28.14 127.79 15.06
N GLY A 3 26.93 127.55 15.55
CA GLY A 3 25.74 127.45 14.68
C GLY A 3 25.16 126.04 14.46
N PRO A 4 23.95 125.97 13.91
CA PRO A 4 22.72 126.13 14.72
C PRO A 4 21.61 125.11 14.43
N GLU A 5 20.61 125.13 15.32
CA GLU A 5 19.18 124.79 15.17
C GLU A 5 18.74 123.45 14.53
N PRO A 6 17.93 122.64 15.24
CA PRO A 6 17.04 121.70 14.59
C PRO A 6 15.64 122.33 14.37
N PRO A 7 15.16 122.37 13.11
CA PRO A 7 13.83 122.85 12.76
C PRO A 7 12.73 121.77 12.89
N ARG A 8 11.50 122.27 12.79
CA ARG A 8 10.18 121.68 13.07
C ARG A 8 9.88 120.33 12.38
N ARG A 9 9.15 119.45 13.08
CA ARG A 9 8.60 118.16 12.59
C ARG A 9 7.45 118.36 11.58
N PRO A 10 7.51 117.73 10.39
CA PRO A 10 6.37 117.53 9.49
C PRO A 10 5.66 116.18 9.71
N PRO A 11 4.47 115.96 9.10
CA PRO A 11 3.52 114.88 9.43
C PRO A 11 3.96 113.47 8.98
N ARG A 12 3.46 112.43 9.66
CA ARG A 12 3.72 111.00 9.35
C ARG A 12 3.22 110.62 7.95
N GLU A 13 4.15 110.26 7.07
CA GLU A 13 3.86 109.62 5.77
C GLU A 13 3.26 108.22 5.97
N ARG A 14 2.16 107.93 5.26
CA ARG A 14 1.46 106.64 5.28
C ARG A 14 2.22 105.60 4.46
N GLN A 15 2.51 104.44 5.05
CA GLN A 15 3.02 103.25 4.32
C GLN A 15 1.92 102.69 3.40
N GLY A 16 2.18 102.64 2.10
CA GLY A 16 1.26 102.06 1.10
C GLY A 16 1.22 100.53 1.16
N LEU A 17 0.06 99.95 1.46
CA LEU A 17 -0.25 98.53 1.29
C LEU A 17 -1.12 98.36 0.04
N THR A 18 -0.67 97.60 -0.96
CA THR A 18 -1.51 97.23 -2.12
C THR A 18 -2.11 95.84 -1.86
N ASN A 19 -3.33 95.78 -1.32
CA ASN A 19 -4.08 94.54 -1.11
C ASN A 19 -5.27 94.49 -2.08
N GLY A 20 -5.29 93.53 -3.01
CA GLY A 20 -6.43 93.29 -3.90
C GLY A 20 -7.06 91.91 -3.65
N ASN A 21 -8.28 91.90 -3.09
CA ASN A 21 -9.15 90.71 -3.03
C ASN A 21 -10.19 90.81 -4.15
N GLY A 22 -9.93 90.17 -5.30
CA GLY A 22 -10.86 90.11 -6.44
C GLY A 22 -10.22 89.55 -7.72
N ILE A 23 -11.01 88.78 -8.49
CA ILE A 23 -10.69 88.10 -9.77
C ILE A 23 -10.16 89.12 -10.82
N PRO A 24 -9.05 88.86 -11.55
CA PRO A 24 -7.72 89.01 -10.97
C PRO A 24 -6.72 89.71 -11.92
N ARG A 25 -6.37 90.98 -11.69
CA ARG A 25 -5.09 91.57 -12.17
C ARG A 25 -4.58 92.74 -11.29
N PRO A 26 -4.14 92.52 -10.04
CA PRO A 26 -3.41 93.53 -9.29
C PRO A 26 -1.94 93.55 -9.77
N SER A 27 -1.66 94.36 -10.78
CA SER A 27 -0.30 94.72 -11.22
C SER A 27 0.02 96.12 -10.72
N GLY A 28 0.97 96.24 -9.79
CA GLY A 28 1.38 97.54 -9.21
C GLY A 28 2.89 97.61 -8.96
N LEU A 29 3.48 98.75 -9.31
CA LEU A 29 4.89 99.09 -9.05
C LEU A 29 4.96 99.85 -7.72
N THR A 30 5.72 99.38 -6.74
CA THR A 30 5.94 100.12 -5.46
C THR A 30 7.43 100.37 -5.24
N ASN A 31 7.85 101.64 -5.28
CA ASN A 31 9.25 102.04 -5.12
C ASN A 31 9.58 102.43 -3.67
N GLY A 32 9.52 101.44 -2.76
CA GLY A 32 9.82 101.52 -1.32
C GLY A 32 9.74 100.12 -0.68
N LEU A 33 9.99 99.96 0.63
CA LEU A 33 9.96 98.69 1.39
C LEU A 33 8.54 98.03 1.50
N GLY A 34 7.69 98.19 0.48
CA GLY A 34 6.29 97.76 0.45
C GLY A 34 6.08 96.27 0.15
N ARG A 35 4.85 95.78 0.43
CA ARG A 35 4.40 94.40 0.21
C ARG A 35 3.31 94.35 -0.88
N THR A 36 3.37 93.37 -1.77
CA THR A 36 2.30 93.11 -2.76
C THR A 36 1.62 91.79 -2.44
N ASN A 37 0.30 91.81 -2.16
CA ASN A 37 -0.49 90.62 -1.83
C ASN A 37 -1.73 90.50 -2.74
N GLY A 38 -2.07 89.29 -3.19
CA GLY A 38 -3.30 89.07 -3.95
C GLY A 38 -3.76 87.61 -4.07
N THR A 39 -5.02 87.44 -4.48
CA THR A 39 -5.65 86.17 -4.84
C THR A 39 -5.81 86.09 -6.37
N GLY A 40 -5.06 85.21 -7.05
CA GLY A 40 -5.06 85.06 -8.53
C GLY A 40 -3.68 85.11 -9.19
N ARG A 41 -3.59 85.70 -10.39
CA ARG A 41 -2.29 86.04 -11.01
C ARG A 41 -1.72 87.29 -10.32
N THR A 42 -0.60 87.15 -9.62
CA THR A 42 0.06 88.24 -8.88
C THR A 42 1.43 88.51 -9.48
N ASN A 43 1.64 89.72 -10.02
CA ASN A 43 2.93 90.17 -10.57
C ASN A 43 3.41 91.40 -9.79
N GLY A 44 4.51 91.29 -9.05
CA GLY A 44 5.05 92.38 -8.22
C GLY A 44 6.53 92.65 -8.50
N LEU A 45 6.88 93.93 -8.61
CA LEU A 45 8.26 94.46 -8.61
C LEU A 45 8.43 95.24 -7.30
N THR A 46 9.16 94.70 -6.33
CA THR A 46 9.33 95.33 -5.00
C THR A 46 10.75 95.16 -4.47
N ASN A 47 11.20 96.05 -3.58
CA ASN A 47 12.40 95.84 -2.78
C ASN A 47 12.06 95.09 -1.45
N GLY A 48 11.00 94.26 -1.46
CA GLY A 48 10.34 93.75 -0.24
C GLY A 48 9.71 92.35 -0.39
N LEU A 49 8.41 92.19 -0.11
CA LEU A 49 7.71 90.89 -0.10
C LEU A 49 6.61 90.81 -1.17
N THR A 50 6.51 89.68 -1.88
CA THR A 50 5.39 89.36 -2.79
C THR A 50 4.75 88.06 -2.35
N ASN A 51 3.46 88.07 -1.97
CA ASN A 51 2.73 86.86 -1.56
C ASN A 51 1.46 86.63 -2.40
N GLY A 52 1.31 85.44 -2.97
CA GLY A 52 0.10 85.00 -3.67
C GLY A 52 -0.53 83.77 -3.02
N VAL A 53 -1.84 83.77 -2.82
CA VAL A 53 -2.53 82.68 -2.08
C VAL A 53 -3.07 81.59 -3.03
N ARG A 54 -3.49 81.94 -4.26
CA ARG A 54 -3.96 80.98 -5.29
C ARG A 54 -3.64 81.49 -6.69
N GLY A 55 -2.97 80.72 -7.55
CA GLY A 55 -2.75 81.06 -8.97
C GLY A 55 -1.28 81.10 -9.43
N ARG A 56 -0.95 81.96 -10.41
CA ARG A 56 0.45 82.18 -10.84
C ARG A 56 1.03 83.40 -10.11
N THR A 57 2.10 83.22 -9.34
CA THR A 57 2.78 84.31 -8.63
C THR A 57 4.14 84.56 -9.26
N ASN A 58 4.37 85.74 -9.81
CA ASN A 58 5.67 86.17 -10.35
C ASN A 58 6.20 87.37 -9.56
N GLY A 59 7.34 87.21 -8.89
CA GLY A 59 7.99 88.28 -8.12
C GLY A 59 9.38 88.59 -8.65
N LEU A 60 9.67 89.87 -8.89
CA LEU A 60 11.04 90.37 -9.02
C LEU A 60 11.38 91.15 -7.75
N THR A 61 12.42 90.73 -7.03
CA THR A 61 12.75 91.33 -5.73
C THR A 61 14.24 91.62 -5.59
N ASN A 62 14.59 92.85 -5.20
CA ASN A 62 15.97 93.26 -4.98
C ASN A 62 16.22 93.47 -3.46
N GLY A 63 17.34 92.96 -2.93
CA GLY A 63 17.69 93.00 -1.50
C GLY A 63 17.34 91.73 -0.71
N SER A 64 16.94 91.87 0.57
CA SER A 64 16.66 90.75 1.50
C SER A 64 15.20 90.22 1.44
N GLY A 65 14.53 90.40 0.30
CA GLY A 65 13.09 90.16 0.15
C GLY A 65 12.68 88.69 -0.12
N ARG A 66 11.37 88.42 -0.19
CA ARG A 66 10.82 87.04 -0.41
C ARG A 66 9.63 87.01 -1.35
N THR A 67 9.55 85.97 -2.17
CA THR A 67 8.39 85.66 -3.02
C THR A 67 7.74 84.36 -2.52
N ASN A 68 6.50 84.39 -2.02
CA ASN A 68 5.80 83.19 -1.55
C ASN A 68 4.50 82.92 -2.33
N GLY A 69 4.29 81.68 -2.75
CA GLY A 69 3.04 81.18 -3.32
C GLY A 69 2.46 80.03 -2.50
N LEU A 70 1.14 80.06 -2.21
CA LEU A 70 0.48 79.00 -1.43
C LEU A 70 -0.15 77.88 -2.29
N SER A 71 -0.45 78.15 -3.56
CA SER A 71 -0.93 77.13 -4.53
C SER A 71 -0.80 77.62 -5.97
N GLY A 72 -0.29 76.76 -6.88
CA GLY A 72 -0.14 77.05 -8.32
C GLY A 72 1.31 77.17 -8.83
N LEU A 73 1.57 78.02 -9.84
CA LEU A 73 2.92 78.25 -10.37
C LEU A 73 3.55 79.46 -9.68
N THR A 74 4.69 79.26 -9.02
CA THR A 74 5.43 80.35 -8.35
C THR A 74 6.77 80.55 -9.04
N ASN A 75 6.99 81.74 -9.61
CA ASN A 75 8.26 82.15 -10.21
C ASN A 75 8.85 83.35 -9.47
N GLY A 76 10.07 83.22 -8.95
CA GLY A 76 10.77 84.32 -8.28
C GLY A 76 12.13 84.60 -8.92
N LEU A 77 12.42 85.86 -9.22
CA LEU A 77 13.76 86.33 -9.52
C LEU A 77 14.21 87.28 -8.40
N VAL A 78 15.22 86.85 -7.63
CA VAL A 78 15.70 87.57 -6.45
C VAL A 78 17.17 87.93 -6.63
N ASN A 79 17.52 89.20 -6.42
CA ASN A 79 18.90 89.68 -6.41
C ASN A 79 19.26 90.13 -4.98
N GLY A 80 20.03 89.33 -4.23
CA GLY A 80 20.34 89.56 -2.81
C GLY A 80 20.16 88.33 -1.89
N THR A 81 19.88 88.54 -0.59
CA THR A 81 19.80 87.49 0.46
C THR A 81 18.38 86.90 0.66
N GLY A 82 17.58 86.86 -0.40
CA GLY A 82 16.14 86.52 -0.33
C GLY A 82 15.77 85.05 -0.60
N ARG A 83 14.47 84.74 -0.52
CA ARG A 83 13.93 83.36 -0.70
C ARG A 83 12.69 83.32 -1.60
N THR A 84 12.56 82.26 -2.39
CA THR A 84 11.33 81.92 -3.13
C THR A 84 10.72 80.65 -2.54
N ASN A 85 9.48 80.70 -2.05
CA ASN A 85 8.83 79.55 -1.42
C ASN A 85 7.47 79.24 -2.07
N GLY A 86 7.24 77.99 -2.45
CA GLY A 86 5.95 77.54 -2.99
C GLY A 86 5.40 76.34 -2.23
N THR A 87 4.16 76.42 -1.75
CA THR A 87 3.46 75.27 -1.18
C THR A 87 2.45 74.74 -2.20
N ARG A 88 2.40 73.41 -2.41
CA ARG A 88 1.48 72.72 -3.34
C ARG A 88 1.40 73.32 -4.77
N GLY A 89 2.44 73.08 -5.57
CA GLY A 89 2.50 73.50 -6.98
C GLY A 89 3.89 73.34 -7.61
N ARG A 90 4.10 73.85 -8.83
CA ARG A 90 5.43 73.92 -9.47
C ARG A 90 6.11 75.24 -9.08
N THR A 91 7.29 75.18 -8.49
CA THR A 91 8.04 76.35 -8.03
C THR A 91 9.34 76.48 -8.81
N SER A 92 9.54 77.62 -9.46
CA SER A 92 10.79 77.96 -10.13
C SER A 92 11.37 79.24 -9.53
N GLY A 93 12.65 79.22 -9.21
CA GLY A 93 13.31 80.36 -8.58
C GLY A 93 14.72 80.53 -9.11
N ILE A 94 15.09 81.77 -9.43
CA ILE A 94 16.47 82.15 -9.71
C ILE A 94 16.87 83.15 -8.63
N THR A 95 17.89 82.82 -7.85
CA THR A 95 18.42 83.71 -6.81
C THR A 95 19.89 83.99 -7.07
N ASN A 96 20.21 85.27 -7.26
CA ASN A 96 21.57 85.78 -7.38
C ASN A 96 22.02 86.36 -6.02
N GLY A 97 22.74 85.57 -5.22
CA GLY A 97 23.14 85.89 -3.84
C GLY A 97 22.96 84.72 -2.85
N ARG A 98 23.10 84.97 -1.53
CA ARG A 98 22.88 83.96 -0.46
C ARG A 98 21.38 83.78 -0.20
N GLY A 99 20.74 82.88 -0.93
CA GLY A 99 19.30 82.61 -0.81
C GLY A 99 18.91 81.16 -1.09
N ALA A 100 17.61 80.85 -0.95
CA ALA A 100 17.07 79.50 -1.14
C ALA A 100 15.73 79.51 -1.89
N THR A 101 15.55 78.54 -2.79
CA THR A 101 14.25 78.19 -3.38
C THR A 101 13.75 76.91 -2.68
N ASN A 102 12.58 76.96 -2.04
CA ASN A 102 12.00 75.81 -1.34
C ASN A 102 10.54 75.59 -1.77
N GLY A 103 10.06 74.35 -1.70
CA GLY A 103 8.66 74.04 -1.92
C GLY A 103 8.31 72.57 -1.72
N THR A 104 7.02 72.27 -1.55
CA THR A 104 6.54 70.89 -1.29
C THR A 104 6.07 70.14 -2.56
N GLY A 105 6.18 70.76 -3.74
CA GLY A 105 5.87 70.16 -5.05
C GLY A 105 7.11 70.01 -5.94
N ALA A 106 6.94 69.91 -7.27
CA ALA A 106 8.07 69.80 -8.20
C ALA A 106 8.88 71.11 -8.24
N ILE A 107 10.13 71.05 -7.79
CA ILE A 107 11.04 72.21 -7.69
C ILE A 107 11.99 72.23 -8.88
N ASN A 108 12.10 73.38 -9.57
CA ASN A 108 13.15 73.66 -10.56
C ASN A 108 13.79 75.03 -10.24
N GLY A 109 14.80 75.06 -9.38
CA GLY A 109 15.48 76.30 -8.97
C GLY A 109 16.98 76.30 -9.29
N LEU A 110 17.51 77.47 -9.65
CA LEU A 110 18.93 77.70 -9.90
C LEU A 110 19.45 78.72 -8.85
N ILE A 111 20.41 78.32 -8.01
CA ILE A 111 21.02 79.20 -7.01
C ILE A 111 22.49 79.35 -7.41
N ASN A 112 22.88 80.60 -7.71
CA ASN A 112 24.26 81.00 -7.98
C ASN A 112 25.05 80.00 -8.86
N GLY A 113 24.50 79.64 -10.03
CA GLY A 113 25.19 78.82 -11.04
C GLY A 113 25.25 77.30 -10.79
N SER A 114 24.58 76.74 -9.77
CA SER A 114 24.62 75.29 -9.49
C SER A 114 23.24 74.62 -9.51
N TYR A 115 23.06 73.57 -10.34
CA TYR A 115 21.86 72.72 -10.38
C TYR A 115 21.86 71.71 -9.22
N LYS A 116 20.89 71.77 -8.30
CA LYS A 116 20.60 70.68 -7.35
C LYS A 116 19.31 69.95 -7.73
N LYS A 117 19.44 68.75 -8.29
CA LYS A 117 18.32 67.82 -8.55
C LYS A 117 17.96 67.11 -7.24
N GLY A 118 16.74 67.30 -6.76
CA GLY A 118 16.25 66.67 -5.53
C GLY A 118 16.35 65.15 -5.57
N LEU A 119 16.85 64.57 -4.49
CA LEU A 119 17.05 63.15 -4.23
C LEU A 119 15.75 62.36 -4.41
N ARG A 120 15.86 61.21 -5.07
CA ARG A 120 14.78 60.24 -5.26
C ARG A 120 14.36 59.64 -3.90
N GLN A 121 13.07 59.34 -3.80
CA GLN A 121 12.43 58.64 -2.68
C GLN A 121 13.22 57.40 -2.24
N ASN A 122 13.54 57.30 -0.95
CA ASN A 122 13.96 56.04 -0.33
C ASN A 122 12.70 55.31 0.15
N ARG A 123 12.50 54.05 -0.27
CA ARG A 123 11.25 53.27 -0.07
C ARG A 123 11.18 52.60 1.31
N PHE A 124 12.23 52.64 2.11
CA PHE A 124 12.28 52.04 3.44
C PHE A 124 12.79 53.09 4.42
N GLY A 125 11.94 53.43 5.40
CA GLY A 125 12.14 54.55 6.33
C GLY A 125 13.38 54.43 7.21
N VAL A 126 13.69 55.52 7.91
CA VAL A 126 14.78 55.60 8.89
C VAL A 126 14.42 54.74 10.11
N ILE A 127 15.19 53.67 10.37
CA ILE A 127 15.09 52.85 11.59
C ILE A 127 15.50 53.72 12.78
N THR A 128 14.67 53.80 13.82
CA THR A 128 14.96 54.55 15.04
C THR A 128 15.46 53.64 16.15
N HIS A 129 16.16 54.17 17.16
CA HIS A 129 16.70 53.38 18.29
C HIS A 129 15.65 52.56 19.08
N LYS A 130 14.35 52.87 18.95
CA LYS A 130 13.28 52.09 19.55
C LYS A 130 13.02 50.78 18.80
N ASP A 131 13.21 50.78 17.49
CA ASP A 131 13.01 49.61 16.62
C ASP A 131 14.15 48.58 16.81
N LEU A 132 15.36 49.06 17.08
CA LEU A 132 16.52 48.19 17.36
C LEU A 132 16.38 47.45 18.70
N ARG A 133 15.78 48.10 19.72
CA ARG A 133 15.57 47.49 21.05
C ARG A 133 14.50 46.40 21.00
N LEU A 134 13.42 46.63 20.25
CA LEU A 134 12.37 45.63 20.05
C LEU A 134 12.92 44.38 19.33
N GLY A 135 13.72 44.58 18.27
CA GLY A 135 14.37 43.50 17.55
C GLY A 135 15.33 42.68 18.42
N LEU A 136 16.12 43.35 19.26
CA LEU A 136 17.03 42.68 20.21
C LEU A 136 16.29 41.87 21.27
N SER A 137 15.19 42.39 21.83
CA SER A 137 14.40 41.65 22.82
C SER A 137 13.69 40.42 22.25
N ILE A 138 13.29 40.45 20.97
CA ILE A 138 12.73 39.28 20.29
C ILE A 138 13.79 38.20 20.08
N ILE A 139 15.01 38.58 19.68
CA ILE A 139 16.13 37.64 19.50
C ILE A 139 16.52 37.00 20.85
N VAL A 140 16.60 37.79 21.92
CA VAL A 140 16.92 37.29 23.26
C VAL A 140 15.82 36.36 23.78
N LEU A 141 14.55 36.69 23.55
CA LEU A 141 13.44 35.81 23.93
C LEU A 141 13.46 34.50 23.13
N ALA A 142 13.75 34.55 21.83
CA ALA A 142 13.90 33.36 20.99
C ALA A 142 15.06 32.47 21.46
N LEU A 143 16.19 33.06 21.84
CA LEU A 143 17.35 32.33 22.39
C LEU A 143 17.08 31.75 23.79
N LEU A 144 16.31 32.45 24.63
CA LEU A 144 15.90 31.95 25.95
C LEU A 144 14.88 30.80 25.86
N LEU A 145 14.00 30.84 24.86
CA LEU A 145 13.01 29.78 24.62
C LEU A 145 13.60 28.56 23.90
N LEU A 146 14.72 28.71 23.20
CA LEU A 146 15.45 27.61 22.55
C LEU A 146 15.94 26.54 23.54
N GLY A 147 16.34 26.91 24.75
CA GLY A 147 16.79 25.97 25.78
C GLY A 147 15.69 25.04 26.30
N PRO A 148 14.56 25.57 26.81
CA PRO A 148 13.40 24.76 27.20
C PRO A 148 12.80 23.98 26.03
N PHE A 149 12.78 24.56 24.82
CA PHE A 149 12.31 23.86 23.61
C PHE A 149 13.24 22.69 23.25
N TYR A 150 14.56 22.86 23.38
CA TYR A 150 15.53 21.78 23.22
C TYR A 150 15.38 20.70 24.30
N LEU A 151 15.10 21.06 25.56
CA LEU A 151 14.83 20.11 26.65
C LEU A 151 13.48 19.38 26.50
N LEU A 152 12.50 19.99 25.83
CA LEU A 152 11.22 19.35 25.48
C LEU A 152 11.34 18.43 24.24
N LEU A 153 12.37 18.61 23.42
CA LEU A 153 12.63 17.85 22.18
C LEU A 153 13.76 16.81 22.33
N SER A 154 14.52 16.83 23.42
CA SER A 154 15.53 15.80 23.73
C SER A 154 14.89 14.71 24.60
N SER A 155 14.75 13.53 24.01
CA SER A 155 14.22 12.31 24.63
C SER A 155 15.14 11.80 25.76
N PRO A 156 14.71 10.76 26.52
CA PRO A 156 14.82 10.67 27.97
C PRO A 156 16.26 10.50 28.49
N THR A 157 16.40 10.54 29.82
CA THR A 157 17.63 10.21 30.58
C THR A 157 18.47 9.13 29.90
N PRO A 158 19.81 9.24 29.89
CA PRO A 158 20.68 8.25 29.25
C PRO A 158 20.29 6.87 29.76
N ALA A 159 19.81 6.03 28.84
CA ALA A 159 19.59 4.63 29.10
C ALA A 159 20.87 4.07 29.73
N SER A 160 20.71 3.22 30.75
CA SER A 160 21.85 2.41 31.20
C SER A 160 22.44 1.72 29.96
N PRO A 161 23.77 1.67 29.80
CA PRO A 161 24.36 1.02 28.63
C PRO A 161 23.82 -0.41 28.54
N THR A 162 23.11 -0.69 27.44
CA THR A 162 22.58 -2.02 27.14
C THR A 162 23.75 -2.90 26.70
N ARG A 163 23.67 -4.20 27.02
CA ARG A 163 24.65 -5.17 26.52
C ARG A 163 24.57 -5.26 24.99
N ILE A 164 23.36 -5.16 24.45
CA ILE A 164 23.10 -5.22 23.01
C ILE A 164 23.01 -3.81 22.42
N THR A 165 23.80 -3.57 21.38
CA THR A 165 23.75 -2.42 20.48
C THR A 165 23.11 -2.87 19.18
N VAL A 166 21.92 -2.35 18.86
CA VAL A 166 21.18 -2.75 17.64
C VAL A 166 21.85 -2.18 16.39
N ASP A 167 22.85 -2.88 15.86
CA ASP A 167 23.62 -2.49 14.68
C ASP A 167 23.50 -3.49 13.50
N GLY A 168 22.75 -4.57 13.72
CA GLY A 168 22.52 -5.70 12.83
C GLY A 168 23.55 -6.82 13.01
N GLY A 169 24.72 -6.51 13.60
CA GLY A 169 25.85 -7.39 13.75
C GLY A 169 25.86 -8.12 15.09
N LEU A 170 25.88 -9.45 15.04
CA LEU A 170 25.75 -10.28 16.24
C LEU A 170 27.03 -10.42 17.10
N GLY A 171 27.93 -9.42 17.06
CA GLY A 171 29.22 -9.49 17.75
C GLY A 171 29.09 -9.34 19.27
N ASP A 172 28.25 -8.43 19.71
CA ASP A 172 27.88 -8.20 21.10
C ASP A 172 27.03 -9.34 21.69
N TRP A 173 26.37 -10.16 20.87
CA TRP A 173 25.71 -11.42 21.30
C TRP A 173 26.67 -12.51 21.74
N SER A 174 27.99 -12.32 21.61
CA SER A 174 28.99 -13.28 22.06
C SER A 174 28.76 -13.71 23.52
N GLY A 175 28.58 -15.01 23.76
CA GLY A 175 28.32 -15.60 25.08
C GLY A 175 26.84 -15.69 25.47
N ILE A 176 25.92 -15.16 24.66
CA ILE A 176 24.49 -15.49 24.72
C ILE A 176 24.25 -16.74 23.87
N GLY A 177 23.44 -17.67 24.35
CA GLY A 177 23.05 -18.85 23.60
C GLY A 177 22.21 -18.51 22.36
N PHE A 178 22.10 -19.44 21.44
CA PHE A 178 21.10 -19.40 20.37
C PHE A 178 20.39 -20.76 20.36
N LEU A 179 19.10 -20.75 20.11
CA LEU A 179 18.39 -21.95 19.71
C LEU A 179 18.67 -22.19 18.24
N ASN A 180 19.41 -23.25 17.93
CA ASN A 180 19.67 -23.67 16.55
C ASN A 180 18.44 -24.39 16.03
N ASP A 181 17.76 -23.79 15.07
CA ASP A 181 16.53 -24.31 14.50
C ASP A 181 16.57 -24.09 12.99
N THR A 182 16.74 -25.19 12.25
CA THR A 182 16.75 -25.15 10.78
C THR A 182 15.38 -25.55 10.27
N VAL A 183 14.61 -24.54 9.90
CA VAL A 183 13.28 -24.73 9.32
C VAL A 183 13.42 -24.91 7.80
N VAL A 184 12.56 -25.73 7.21
CA VAL A 184 12.53 -25.93 5.75
C VAL A 184 11.72 -24.80 5.13
N ALA A 185 12.31 -24.11 4.17
CA ALA A 185 11.65 -23.09 3.35
C ALA A 185 12.28 -23.09 1.95
N SER A 186 11.50 -22.73 0.94
CA SER A 186 11.95 -22.59 -0.46
C SER A 186 12.80 -21.34 -0.68
N ASP A 187 12.53 -20.28 0.07
CA ASP A 187 13.28 -19.02 0.05
C ASP A 187 14.31 -18.95 1.19
N ALA A 188 15.58 -18.80 0.82
CA ALA A 188 16.69 -18.74 1.79
C ALA A 188 16.66 -17.48 2.67
N ASN A 189 16.09 -16.37 2.23
CA ASN A 189 16.09 -15.09 2.96
C ASN A 189 15.17 -15.10 4.19
N VAL A 190 14.17 -15.98 4.21
CA VAL A 190 13.23 -16.17 5.33
C VAL A 190 13.43 -17.53 6.02
N LYS A 191 14.34 -18.36 5.51
CA LYS A 191 14.66 -19.66 6.07
C LYS A 191 15.42 -19.55 7.38
N LEU A 192 14.70 -19.69 8.49
CA LEU A 192 15.23 -19.62 9.85
C LEU A 192 16.33 -20.66 10.12
N ARG A 193 17.40 -20.22 10.81
CA ARG A 193 18.55 -21.04 11.20
C ARG A 193 18.82 -21.04 12.69
N ALA A 194 18.61 -19.91 13.34
CA ALA A 194 18.72 -19.79 14.78
C ALA A 194 18.06 -18.52 15.28
N TYR A 195 17.67 -18.50 16.55
CA TYR A 195 17.15 -17.32 17.20
C TYR A 195 17.54 -17.27 18.67
N SER A 196 17.51 -16.05 19.24
CA SER A 196 17.87 -15.79 20.63
C SER A 196 16.99 -14.67 21.20
N ALA A 197 16.83 -14.70 22.51
CA ALA A 197 16.27 -13.63 23.33
C ALA A 197 17.20 -13.34 24.51
N LEU A 198 17.25 -12.09 24.96
CA LEU A 198 17.93 -11.67 26.18
C LEU A 198 17.06 -10.65 26.90
N LEU A 199 16.66 -10.97 28.14
CA LEU A 199 16.11 -10.00 29.09
C LEU A 199 17.23 -9.50 30.00
N GLU A 200 17.59 -8.23 29.87
CA GLU A 200 18.61 -7.60 30.71
C GLU A 200 18.04 -7.19 32.08
N PRO A 201 18.85 -7.14 33.16
CA PRO A 201 18.39 -6.63 34.46
C PRO A 201 17.91 -5.17 34.43
N SER A 202 18.30 -4.41 33.41
CA SER A 202 17.83 -3.06 33.12
C SER A 202 16.41 -3.01 32.56
N GLY A 203 15.82 -4.17 32.24
CA GLY A 203 14.47 -4.34 31.67
C GLY A 203 14.42 -4.34 30.14
N TYR A 204 15.55 -4.21 29.45
CA TYR A 204 15.59 -4.30 27.99
C TYR A 204 15.41 -5.75 27.54
N LEU A 205 14.57 -5.95 26.52
CA LEU A 205 14.37 -7.24 25.88
C LEU A 205 14.90 -7.17 24.44
N SER A 206 15.91 -7.97 24.15
CA SER A 206 16.54 -8.03 22.83
C SER A 206 16.32 -9.38 22.17
N PHE A 207 16.15 -9.36 20.85
CA PHE A 207 16.06 -10.56 20.03
C PHE A 207 17.07 -10.54 18.89
N ALA A 208 17.54 -11.72 18.50
CA ALA A 208 18.32 -11.92 17.29
C ALA A 208 17.77 -13.11 16.51
N ILE A 209 17.64 -12.94 15.20
CA ILE A 209 17.18 -13.96 14.26
C ILE A 209 18.25 -14.15 13.21
N ARG A 210 18.57 -15.40 12.85
CA ARG A 210 19.48 -15.78 11.76
C ARG A 210 18.73 -16.56 10.70
N VAL A 211 19.03 -16.28 9.44
CA VAL A 211 18.53 -16.99 8.27
C VAL A 211 19.64 -17.64 7.46
N GLU A 212 19.29 -18.50 6.51
CA GLU A 212 20.26 -19.13 5.60
C GLU A 212 20.84 -18.15 4.57
N GLY A 213 19.96 -17.34 3.98
CA GLY A 213 20.27 -16.35 2.95
C GLY A 213 20.61 -14.99 3.53
N ILE A 214 20.09 -13.94 2.89
CA ILE A 214 20.26 -12.55 3.34
C ILE A 214 18.97 -12.13 4.04
N ALA A 215 19.05 -11.72 5.31
CA ALA A 215 17.89 -11.25 6.04
C ALA A 215 17.37 -9.95 5.41
N LEU A 216 16.06 -9.86 5.15
CA LEU A 216 15.44 -8.78 4.39
C LEU A 216 16.09 -8.63 3.00
N GLY A 217 16.41 -9.75 2.35
CA GLY A 217 17.26 -9.84 1.17
C GLY A 217 16.57 -9.46 -0.14
N ASP A 218 15.23 -9.42 -0.18
CA ASP A 218 14.51 -9.10 -1.41
C ASP A 218 14.87 -7.69 -1.92
N THR A 219 15.32 -7.64 -3.18
CA THR A 219 15.77 -6.42 -3.83
C THR A 219 14.63 -5.61 -4.44
N THR A 220 13.54 -6.28 -4.80
CA THR A 220 12.37 -5.73 -5.50
C THR A 220 11.18 -5.56 -4.58
N GLY A 221 10.96 -6.50 -3.67
CA GLY A 221 9.92 -6.46 -2.64
C GLY A 221 10.48 -6.20 -1.25
N PHE A 222 9.79 -6.76 -0.26
CA PHE A 222 10.16 -6.79 1.15
C PHE A 222 10.03 -8.21 1.69
N ASP A 223 10.76 -8.49 2.75
CA ASP A 223 10.53 -9.61 3.66
C ASP A 223 10.04 -9.05 5.02
N GLY A 224 9.40 -9.91 5.81
CA GLY A 224 8.94 -9.65 7.16
C GLY A 224 9.57 -10.61 8.17
N PHE A 225 9.89 -10.11 9.36
CA PHE A 225 10.23 -10.90 10.54
C PHE A 225 9.31 -10.51 11.69
N TYR A 226 8.77 -11.52 12.36
CA TYR A 226 7.77 -11.37 13.41
C TYR A 226 8.23 -12.07 14.68
N ILE A 227 8.00 -11.42 15.82
CA ILE A 227 8.23 -11.99 17.14
C ILE A 227 6.93 -11.84 17.92
N PHE A 228 6.22 -12.96 18.06
CA PHE A 228 5.04 -13.08 18.89
C PHE A 228 5.48 -13.30 20.33
N ILE A 229 4.90 -12.54 21.25
CA ILE A 229 5.21 -12.57 22.68
C ILE A 229 3.91 -12.87 23.42
N ASP A 230 3.84 -14.08 23.96
CA ASP A 230 2.83 -14.52 24.91
C ASP A 230 3.36 -14.23 26.31
N LYS A 231 2.66 -13.37 27.04
CA LYS A 231 3.17 -12.85 28.32
C LYS A 231 2.86 -13.74 29.51
N ASP A 232 1.95 -14.72 29.38
CA ASP A 232 1.45 -15.52 30.50
C ASP A 232 1.46 -17.04 30.23
N ALA A 233 1.92 -17.46 29.06
CA ALA A 233 1.95 -18.83 28.56
C ALA A 233 0.55 -19.46 28.48
N ASN A 234 -0.47 -18.65 28.18
CA ASN A 234 -1.85 -19.09 28.02
C ASN A 234 -2.33 -18.95 26.56
N PRO A 235 -2.52 -20.06 25.82
CA PRO A 235 -2.98 -20.01 24.44
C PRO A 235 -4.41 -19.45 24.27
N ALA A 236 -5.16 -19.28 25.35
CA ALA A 236 -6.51 -18.73 25.33
C ALA A 236 -6.57 -17.18 25.43
N THR A 237 -5.44 -16.49 25.60
CA THR A 237 -5.36 -15.02 25.64
C THR A 237 -4.64 -14.49 24.41
N GLY A 238 -4.87 -13.23 24.04
CA GLY A 238 -4.15 -12.64 22.91
C GLY A 238 -4.55 -13.17 21.52
N PHE A 239 -3.65 -12.99 20.55
CA PHE A 239 -3.76 -13.46 19.18
C PHE A 239 -3.24 -14.90 19.06
N SER A 240 -3.97 -15.76 18.38
CA SER A 240 -3.61 -17.14 18.10
C SER A 240 -2.47 -17.19 17.08
N ALA A 241 -1.25 -17.41 17.55
CA ALA A 241 -0.08 -17.59 16.69
C ALA A 241 0.48 -19.01 16.93
N ARG A 242 0.08 -19.95 16.06
CA ARG A 242 0.25 -21.39 16.31
C ARG A 242 -0.35 -21.79 17.66
N GLU A 243 0.43 -22.39 18.56
CA GLU A 243 -0.06 -22.89 19.84
C GLU A 243 0.22 -21.91 21.01
N ILE A 244 0.49 -20.61 20.73
CA ILE A 244 0.57 -19.54 21.75
C ILE A 244 -0.49 -18.46 21.57
N GLY A 245 -0.78 -17.80 22.70
CA GLY A 245 -1.69 -16.68 22.80
C GLY A 245 -0.94 -15.37 22.94
N ALA A 246 -0.63 -14.70 21.83
CA ALA A 246 0.29 -13.57 21.83
C ALA A 246 -0.40 -12.24 22.16
N GLU A 247 -0.03 -11.60 23.26
CA GLU A 247 -0.49 -10.24 23.58
C GLU A 247 0.31 -9.16 22.87
N TYR A 248 1.56 -9.45 22.51
CA TYR A 248 2.42 -8.51 21.80
C TYR A 248 3.02 -9.13 20.53
N LEU A 249 3.26 -8.27 19.55
CA LEU A 249 3.91 -8.60 18.29
C LEU A 249 4.96 -7.55 17.98
N VAL A 250 6.19 -7.97 17.72
CA VAL A 250 7.17 -7.13 17.03
C VAL A 250 7.16 -7.50 15.56
N ALA A 251 6.94 -6.52 14.69
CA ALA A 251 7.02 -6.71 13.24
C ALA A 251 8.15 -5.84 12.66
N VAL A 252 9.10 -6.49 12.00
CA VAL A 252 10.24 -5.88 11.29
C VAL A 252 10.07 -6.15 9.80
N ARG A 253 10.09 -5.11 8.98
CA ARG A 253 9.83 -5.22 7.54
C ARG A 253 10.89 -4.46 6.77
N GLY A 254 11.30 -4.98 5.62
CA GLY A 254 12.28 -4.29 4.78
C GLY A 254 12.79 -5.15 3.63
N GLY A 255 13.79 -4.63 2.93
CA GLY A 255 14.37 -5.27 1.74
C GLY A 255 15.78 -4.73 1.50
N ASN A 256 16.53 -5.32 0.57
CA ASN A 256 17.93 -4.97 0.30
C ASN A 256 18.83 -4.98 1.57
N ASN A 257 18.64 -5.97 2.45
CA ASN A 257 19.32 -6.10 3.73
C ASN A 257 19.16 -4.89 4.68
N ALA A 258 18.05 -4.16 4.53
CA ALA A 258 17.77 -2.97 5.31
C ALA A 258 16.38 -3.02 5.91
N VAL A 259 16.28 -2.64 7.18
CA VAL A 259 15.00 -2.43 7.87
C VAL A 259 14.35 -1.16 7.32
N SER A 260 13.12 -1.29 6.81
CA SER A 260 12.29 -0.16 6.39
C SER A 260 11.34 0.28 7.50
N SER A 261 10.82 -0.66 8.29
CA SER A 261 9.98 -0.37 9.45
C SER A 261 10.16 -1.43 10.53
N ALA A 262 10.03 -1.01 11.79
CA ALA A 262 10.03 -1.89 12.95
C ALA A 262 9.11 -1.30 14.02
N ALA A 263 8.17 -2.09 14.52
CA ALA A 263 7.20 -1.63 15.50
C ALA A 263 6.74 -2.74 16.43
N LEU A 264 6.42 -2.34 17.66
CA LEU A 264 5.74 -3.14 18.66
C LEU A 264 4.23 -2.88 18.58
N TYR A 265 3.46 -3.95 18.60
CA TYR A 265 2.01 -3.97 18.60
C TYR A 265 1.50 -4.68 19.85
N GLY A 266 0.32 -4.26 20.32
CA GLY A 266 -0.45 -4.94 21.35
C GLY A 266 -1.75 -5.44 20.76
N PHE A 267 -2.17 -6.65 21.13
CA PHE A 267 -3.41 -7.23 20.66
C PHE A 267 -4.60 -6.69 21.45
N THR A 268 -5.65 -6.29 20.74
CA THR A 268 -6.91 -5.79 21.33
C THR A 268 -8.16 -6.42 20.71
N GLY A 269 -7.97 -7.39 19.80
CA GLY A 269 -9.05 -8.13 19.18
C GLY A 269 -9.77 -9.02 20.19
N THR A 270 -11.05 -9.29 19.92
CA THR A 270 -11.82 -10.30 20.67
C THR A 270 -11.84 -11.65 19.97
N ASP A 271 -11.53 -11.66 18.68
CA ASP A 271 -11.36 -12.85 17.86
C ASP A 271 -9.84 -13.13 17.77
N PRO A 272 -9.34 -14.22 18.39
CA PRO A 272 -7.90 -14.53 18.41
C PRO A 272 -7.27 -14.68 17.03
N ASP A 273 -8.04 -14.95 15.98
CA ASP A 273 -7.54 -15.14 14.62
C ASP A 273 -7.66 -13.86 13.75
N ASP A 274 -8.20 -12.77 14.29
CA ASP A 274 -8.31 -11.50 13.57
C ASP A 274 -7.00 -10.70 13.64
N TRP A 275 -6.21 -10.76 12.55
CA TRP A 275 -5.00 -9.96 12.40
C TRP A 275 -5.23 -8.45 12.55
N MET A 276 -6.44 -7.96 12.25
CA MET A 276 -6.79 -6.55 12.42
C MET A 276 -6.97 -6.15 13.90
N GLY A 277 -6.83 -7.08 14.84
CA GLY A 277 -6.81 -6.83 16.28
C GLY A 277 -5.54 -6.16 16.81
N TRP A 278 -4.44 -6.19 16.04
CA TRP A 278 -3.17 -5.57 16.41
C TRP A 278 -3.23 -4.03 16.42
N ARG A 279 -2.72 -3.40 17.48
CA ARG A 279 -2.64 -1.94 17.61
C ARG A 279 -1.19 -1.54 17.79
N ASN A 280 -0.72 -0.61 16.96
CA ASN A 280 0.62 -0.07 17.09
C ASN A 280 0.75 0.62 18.46
N LEU A 281 1.73 0.19 19.24
CA LEU A 281 2.04 0.81 20.53
C LEU A 281 3.15 1.84 20.34
N GLN A 282 4.26 1.41 19.76
CA GLN A 282 5.45 2.25 19.59
C GLN A 282 6.43 1.66 18.56
N PRO A 283 7.38 2.47 18.04
CA PRO A 283 8.47 1.96 17.23
C PRO A 283 9.35 0.97 18.01
N ALA A 284 9.85 -0.05 17.34
CA ALA A 284 10.89 -0.94 17.86
C ALA A 284 12.24 -0.58 17.24
N LEU A 285 13.34 -0.75 17.98
CA LEU A 285 14.66 -0.63 17.40
C LEU A 285 15.01 -1.94 16.71
N ALA A 286 15.26 -1.90 15.40
CA ALA A 286 15.70 -3.08 14.67
C ALA A 286 16.72 -2.74 13.58
N ARG A 287 17.61 -3.69 13.29
CA ARG A 287 18.61 -3.57 12.23
C ARG A 287 18.94 -4.93 11.65
N ALA A 288 19.22 -4.97 10.35
CA ALA A 288 19.62 -6.17 9.64
C ALA A 288 21.09 -6.07 9.21
N SER A 289 21.77 -7.21 9.11
CA SER A 289 23.12 -7.32 8.57
C SER A 289 23.32 -8.70 7.99
N VAL A 290 23.67 -8.80 6.71
CA VAL A 290 23.91 -10.06 5.99
C VAL A 290 22.78 -11.05 6.24
N ASN A 291 22.93 -12.01 7.15
CA ASN A 291 21.98 -13.07 7.44
C ASN A 291 21.28 -12.94 8.81
N SER A 292 21.33 -11.77 9.45
CA SER A 292 20.72 -11.54 10.76
C SER A 292 19.84 -10.31 10.84
N VAL A 293 18.83 -10.39 11.72
CA VAL A 293 18.02 -9.26 12.21
C VAL A 293 18.18 -9.19 13.72
N GLU A 294 18.44 -8.00 14.23
CA GLU A 294 18.44 -7.67 15.65
C GLU A 294 17.26 -6.76 15.98
N VAL A 295 16.68 -6.96 17.16
CA VAL A 295 15.58 -6.17 17.69
C VAL A 295 15.84 -5.86 19.16
N GLN A 296 15.47 -4.67 19.61
CA GLN A 296 15.46 -4.31 21.03
C GLN A 296 14.20 -3.53 21.40
N LEU A 297 13.58 -3.95 22.49
CA LEU A 297 12.49 -3.27 23.18
C LEU A 297 13.03 -2.65 24.46
N ALA A 298 12.56 -1.45 24.76
CA ALA A 298 12.94 -0.71 25.96
C ALA A 298 12.27 -1.28 27.22
N ASN A 299 12.82 -0.92 28.36
CA ASN A 299 12.25 -1.29 29.66
C ASN A 299 10.81 -0.76 29.80
N GLY A 300 9.88 -1.68 30.09
CA GLY A 300 8.46 -1.38 30.26
C GLY A 300 7.66 -1.35 28.97
N ASP A 301 8.27 -1.64 27.81
CA ASP A 301 7.56 -1.72 26.52
C ASP A 301 6.58 -2.90 26.49
N VAL A 302 6.97 -4.01 27.13
CA VAL A 302 6.16 -5.21 27.30
C VAL A 302 6.09 -5.57 28.78
N ASP A 303 4.95 -6.08 29.21
CA ASP A 303 4.75 -6.62 30.56
C ASP A 303 4.84 -8.15 30.48
N LEU A 304 6.00 -8.71 30.84
CA LEU A 304 6.21 -10.16 30.86
C LEU A 304 5.80 -10.73 32.22
N GLY A 305 4.86 -11.66 32.21
CA GLY A 305 4.53 -12.46 33.38
C GLY A 305 5.65 -13.40 33.80
N THR A 306 5.43 -14.10 34.91
CA THR A 306 6.39 -15.08 35.46
C THR A 306 6.57 -16.32 34.59
N SER A 307 5.62 -16.55 33.69
CA SER A 307 5.66 -17.55 32.64
C SER A 307 5.35 -16.80 31.37
N HIS A 308 6.24 -16.84 30.39
CA HIS A 308 6.05 -16.18 29.11
C HIS A 308 6.74 -17.03 28.05
N SER A 309 6.36 -16.82 26.79
CA SER A 309 6.97 -17.51 25.67
C SER A 309 7.01 -16.63 24.42
N PHE A 310 7.92 -16.97 23.53
CA PHE A 310 8.16 -16.30 22.27
C PHE A 310 8.04 -17.28 21.12
N LEU A 311 7.49 -16.81 20.00
CA LEU A 311 7.51 -17.50 18.71
C LEU A 311 8.04 -16.53 17.66
N VAL A 312 9.01 -16.99 16.87
CA VAL A 312 9.53 -16.24 15.73
C VAL A 312 8.91 -16.73 14.43
N ALA A 313 8.65 -15.81 13.52
CA ALA A 313 8.24 -16.12 12.16
C ALA A 313 8.93 -15.21 11.14
N ALA A 314 8.94 -15.63 9.88
CA ALA A 314 9.42 -14.84 8.75
C ALA A 314 8.52 -15.08 7.54
N SER A 315 8.35 -14.05 6.70
CA SER A 315 7.53 -14.09 5.49
C SER A 315 8.25 -13.39 4.35
N ASN A 316 8.16 -13.91 3.14
CA ASN A 316 8.61 -13.20 1.93
C ASN A 316 7.46 -12.45 1.23
N TYR A 317 6.26 -12.46 1.80
CA TYR A 317 5.04 -11.88 1.24
C TYR A 317 4.65 -12.38 -0.16
N GLN A 318 5.17 -13.56 -0.55
CA GLN A 318 4.96 -14.20 -1.86
C GLN A 318 4.60 -15.69 -1.67
N GLY A 319 3.92 -16.03 -0.58
CA GLY A 319 3.47 -17.39 -0.27
C GLY A 319 4.51 -18.26 0.44
N VAL A 320 5.60 -17.70 0.96
CA VAL A 320 6.54 -18.43 1.83
C VAL A 320 6.54 -17.83 3.22
N ASP A 321 5.80 -18.47 4.11
CA ASP A 321 5.76 -18.18 5.55
C ASP A 321 6.48 -19.28 6.33
N VAL A 322 7.28 -18.87 7.31
CA VAL A 322 8.16 -19.77 8.07
C VAL A 322 8.03 -19.46 9.55
N PHE A 323 7.78 -20.49 10.35
CA PHE A 323 7.73 -20.40 11.82
C PHE A 323 8.91 -21.12 12.44
N GLY A 324 9.41 -20.60 13.57
CA GLY A 324 10.29 -21.37 14.44
C GLY A 324 9.62 -22.69 14.83
N SER A 325 10.39 -23.77 14.87
CA SER A 325 9.92 -25.11 15.22
C SER A 325 9.43 -25.20 16.66
N VAL A 326 9.91 -24.31 17.54
CA VAL A 326 9.61 -24.33 18.99
C VAL A 326 9.33 -22.94 19.55
N HIS A 327 8.44 -22.92 20.55
CA HIS A 327 8.28 -21.81 21.48
C HIS A 327 9.46 -21.81 22.45
N PHE A 328 9.88 -20.63 22.88
CA PHE A 328 11.03 -20.48 23.74
C PHE A 328 10.92 -19.27 24.64
N ASP A 329 11.82 -19.14 25.59
CA ASP A 329 11.96 -17.98 26.45
C ASP A 329 13.45 -17.56 26.55
N GLU A 330 13.76 -16.58 27.39
CA GLU A 330 15.11 -16.05 27.61
C GLU A 330 16.09 -17.07 28.20
N ARG A 331 15.58 -18.20 28.73
CA ARG A 331 16.42 -19.31 29.24
C ARG A 331 16.99 -20.14 28.09
N LEU A 332 16.47 -19.96 26.87
CA LEU A 332 16.96 -20.58 25.63
C LEU A 332 17.09 -22.09 25.77
N ARG A 333 16.01 -22.71 26.25
CA ARG A 333 15.79 -24.16 26.25
C ARG A 333 14.40 -24.39 25.68
N ALA A 334 14.23 -25.43 24.86
CA ALA A 334 12.91 -25.81 24.36
C ALA A 334 12.87 -27.31 24.04
N VAL A 335 11.67 -27.89 24.02
CA VAL A 335 11.43 -29.26 23.55
C VAL A 335 10.38 -29.24 22.45
N LEU A 336 10.71 -29.83 21.30
CA LEU A 336 9.73 -30.19 20.27
C LEU A 336 9.29 -31.64 20.47
N VAL A 337 7.98 -31.87 20.51
CA VAL A 337 7.38 -33.20 20.49
C VAL A 337 6.60 -33.36 19.20
N ARG A 338 7.04 -34.26 18.32
CA ARG A 338 6.23 -34.69 17.17
C ARG A 338 5.47 -35.95 17.53
N GLN A 339 4.18 -35.98 17.21
CA GLN A 339 3.33 -37.14 17.44
C GLN A 339 2.86 -37.73 16.12
N ASP A 340 3.24 -38.98 15.85
CA ASP A 340 2.88 -39.69 14.65
C ASP A 340 2.09 -40.97 15.00
N PRO A 341 1.04 -41.33 14.25
CA PRO A 341 0.42 -42.64 14.38
C PRO A 341 1.43 -43.73 14.03
N ALA A 342 1.59 -44.73 14.91
CA ALA A 342 2.49 -45.85 14.62
C ALA A 342 1.87 -46.81 13.60
N SER A 343 0.57 -47.04 13.71
CA SER A 343 -0.24 -47.80 12.77
C SER A 343 -1.69 -47.31 12.86
N PRO A 344 -2.43 -47.27 11.75
CA PRO A 344 -3.83 -46.88 11.79
C PRO A 344 -4.71 -47.95 12.47
N VAL A 345 -4.18 -49.17 12.67
CA VAL A 345 -4.83 -50.24 13.47
C VAL A 345 -3.82 -50.93 14.39
N VAL A 346 -4.10 -50.93 15.69
CA VAL A 346 -3.33 -51.68 16.69
C VAL A 346 -3.90 -53.10 16.81
N LEU A 347 -3.27 -54.08 16.15
CA LEU A 347 -3.80 -55.44 16.00
C LEU A 347 -3.97 -56.23 17.31
N ALA A 348 -3.21 -55.89 18.36
CA ALA A 348 -3.23 -56.61 19.63
C ALA A 348 -2.99 -55.69 20.83
N SER A 349 -3.55 -56.06 21.98
CA SER A 349 -3.34 -55.39 23.26
C SER A 349 -1.86 -55.39 23.63
N GLY A 350 -1.35 -54.22 24.05
CA GLY A 350 0.06 -53.98 24.31
C GLY A 350 0.89 -53.72 23.04
N GLY A 351 0.26 -53.39 21.90
CA GLY A 351 0.92 -52.93 20.69
C GLY A 351 1.09 -51.40 20.64
N THR A 352 1.94 -50.93 19.71
CA THR A 352 2.25 -49.51 19.55
C THR A 352 1.06 -48.75 18.95
N PHE A 353 0.60 -47.73 19.66
CA PHE A 353 -0.44 -46.79 19.24
C PHE A 353 0.16 -45.57 18.53
N ALA A 354 1.11 -44.91 19.19
CA ALA A 354 1.73 -43.69 18.70
C ALA A 354 3.25 -43.77 18.83
N THR A 355 3.94 -43.06 17.96
CA THR A 355 5.37 -42.84 18.00
C THR A 355 5.61 -41.37 18.30
N LEU A 356 6.18 -41.07 19.46
CA LEU A 356 6.51 -39.70 19.86
C LEU A 356 8.00 -39.44 19.62
N SER A 357 8.33 -38.36 18.92
CA SER A 357 9.72 -37.94 18.67
C SER A 357 10.01 -36.64 19.42
N PHE A 358 10.95 -36.71 20.37
CA PHE A 358 11.34 -35.59 21.22
C PHE A 358 12.68 -35.01 20.77
N THR A 359 12.75 -33.70 20.54
CA THR A 359 14.00 -33.00 20.23
C THR A 359 14.22 -31.87 21.22
N ALA A 360 15.36 -31.87 21.91
CA ALA A 360 15.77 -30.77 22.78
C ALA A 360 16.52 -29.70 21.99
N PHE A 361 16.31 -28.44 22.35
CA PHE A 361 16.99 -27.29 21.78
C PHE A 361 17.69 -26.48 22.88
N GLY A 362 18.89 -25.99 22.57
CA GLY A 362 19.68 -25.14 23.46
C GLY A 362 20.48 -25.91 24.51
N GLY A 363 20.56 -27.24 24.39
CA GLY A 363 21.32 -28.11 25.30
C GLY A 363 20.53 -29.35 25.75
N PRO A 364 21.17 -30.26 26.51
CA PRO A 364 20.51 -31.46 26.99
C PRO A 364 19.36 -31.17 27.97
N ILE A 365 18.25 -31.89 27.82
CA ILE A 365 17.03 -31.76 28.64
C ILE A 365 16.59 -33.16 29.10
N THR A 366 16.02 -33.28 30.28
CA THR A 366 15.34 -34.50 30.73
C THR A 366 13.84 -34.27 30.80
N VAL A 367 13.07 -35.04 30.04
CA VAL A 367 11.61 -35.14 30.19
C VAL A 367 11.35 -36.06 31.38
N THR A 368 10.91 -35.49 32.50
CA THR A 368 10.65 -36.25 33.73
C THR A 368 9.38 -37.07 33.61
N GLN A 369 8.34 -36.50 32.97
CA GLN A 369 7.08 -37.17 32.69
C GLN A 369 6.46 -36.61 31.40
N ALA A 370 5.95 -37.51 30.55
CA ALA A 370 5.10 -37.18 29.41
C ALA A 370 4.11 -38.33 29.15
N GLY A 371 3.03 -38.04 28.43
CA GLY A 371 2.03 -39.01 28.01
C GLY A 371 1.06 -38.38 27.02
N LEU A 372 0.10 -39.17 26.54
CA LEU A 372 -1.01 -38.61 25.77
C LEU A 372 -2.26 -38.50 26.63
N THR A 373 -2.93 -37.36 26.50
CA THR A 373 -4.28 -37.10 26.95
C THR A 373 -5.24 -37.76 25.96
N LYS A 374 -6.22 -38.52 26.47
CA LYS A 374 -7.21 -39.21 25.64
C LYS A 374 -8.39 -38.28 25.36
N ASP A 375 -8.61 -37.95 24.09
CA ASP A 375 -9.81 -37.26 23.61
C ASP A 375 -11.00 -38.23 23.56
N ARG A 376 -10.72 -39.50 23.27
CA ARG A 376 -11.67 -40.62 23.29
C ARG A 376 -11.07 -41.79 24.06
N ALA A 377 -11.85 -42.44 24.93
CA ALA A 377 -11.26 -43.11 26.10
C ALA A 377 -11.11 -44.66 26.12
N PRO A 378 -11.20 -45.47 25.02
CA PRO A 378 -10.88 -46.89 25.14
C PRO A 378 -9.40 -47.13 25.46
N GLY A 379 -9.10 -48.23 26.13
CA GLY A 379 -7.74 -48.67 26.42
C GLY A 379 -6.96 -47.82 27.43
N THR A 380 -5.75 -48.27 27.75
CA THR A 380 -4.81 -47.61 28.67
C THR A 380 -3.48 -47.38 27.96
N LEU A 381 -3.00 -46.15 27.97
CA LEU A 381 -1.74 -45.74 27.34
C LEU A 381 -0.58 -45.81 28.33
N THR A 382 0.60 -46.18 27.84
CA THR A 382 1.84 -46.13 28.64
C THR A 382 2.32 -44.69 28.81
N ALA A 383 2.73 -44.31 30.02
CA ALA A 383 3.40 -43.03 30.27
C ALA A 383 4.91 -43.13 30.00
N ILE A 384 5.50 -42.01 29.61
CA ILE A 384 6.95 -41.82 29.51
C ILE A 384 7.44 -41.23 30.84
N THR A 385 8.49 -41.81 31.40
CA THR A 385 9.16 -41.27 32.59
C THR A 385 10.68 -41.31 32.40
N GLY A 386 11.36 -40.26 32.87
CA GLY A 386 12.83 -40.21 32.90
C GLY A 386 13.52 -40.35 31.54
N LEU A 387 13.13 -39.54 30.56
CA LEU A 387 13.71 -39.55 29.21
C LEU A 387 14.76 -38.44 29.05
N GLY A 388 16.04 -38.82 28.92
CA GLY A 388 17.12 -37.89 28.58
C GLY A 388 17.17 -37.60 27.08
N LEU A 389 17.20 -36.31 26.73
CA LEU A 389 17.27 -35.78 25.38
C LEU A 389 18.62 -35.10 25.14
N PRO A 390 19.44 -35.60 24.20
CA PRO A 390 20.58 -34.86 23.68
C PRO A 390 20.12 -33.62 22.90
N ASP A 391 20.96 -32.59 22.85
CA ASP A 391 20.70 -31.38 22.08
C ASP A 391 20.61 -31.67 20.57
N GLY A 392 19.58 -31.15 19.91
CA GLY A 392 19.35 -31.22 18.47
C GLY A 392 19.12 -32.62 17.89
N THR A 393 19.16 -33.68 18.69
CA THR A 393 19.03 -35.07 18.22
C THR A 393 17.67 -35.63 18.64
N PRO A 394 16.80 -35.99 17.67
CA PRO A 394 15.51 -36.59 18.00
C PRO A 394 15.64 -37.91 18.74
N VAL A 395 14.85 -38.11 19.80
CA VAL A 395 14.72 -39.35 20.55
C VAL A 395 13.29 -39.83 20.48
N THR A 396 13.09 -41.02 19.91
CA THR A 396 11.77 -41.60 19.70
C THR A 396 11.33 -42.49 20.85
N ARG A 397 10.05 -42.42 21.22
CA ARG A 397 9.39 -43.31 22.18
C ARG A 397 8.04 -43.79 21.66
N ASP A 398 7.89 -45.10 21.65
CA ASP A 398 6.65 -45.77 21.32
C ASP A 398 5.71 -45.75 22.52
N ILE A 399 4.47 -45.36 22.28
CA ILE A 399 3.39 -45.41 23.26
C ILE A 399 2.56 -46.64 22.97
N GLN A 400 2.51 -47.57 23.91
CA GLN A 400 1.71 -48.78 23.79
C GLN A 400 0.30 -48.54 24.32
N VAL A 401 -0.67 -49.26 23.76
CA VAL A 401 -2.06 -49.28 24.25
C VAL A 401 -2.45 -50.68 24.71
N ALA A 402 -2.92 -50.80 25.95
CA ALA A 402 -3.53 -52.02 26.46
C ALA A 402 -5.06 -51.88 26.43
N PHE A 403 -5.76 -52.83 25.81
CA PHE A 403 -7.22 -52.86 25.70
C PHE A 403 -7.78 -54.28 25.84
N GLY A 404 -9.05 -54.37 26.25
CA GLY A 404 -9.78 -55.63 26.42
C GLY A 404 -10.69 -55.98 25.23
N PRO A 405 -11.28 -57.20 25.20
CA PRO A 405 -12.14 -57.64 24.10
C PRO A 405 -13.38 -56.77 23.84
N SER A 406 -13.90 -56.08 24.86
CA SER A 406 -15.04 -55.16 24.73
C SER A 406 -14.69 -53.84 24.02
N GLU A 407 -13.40 -53.52 23.96
CA GLU A 407 -12.86 -52.32 23.32
C GLU A 407 -12.30 -52.64 21.92
N ALA A 408 -12.30 -53.93 21.54
CA ALA A 408 -11.91 -54.34 20.20
C ALA A 408 -12.93 -53.84 19.16
N ASN A 409 -12.41 -53.38 18.02
CA ASN A 409 -13.13 -52.73 16.93
C ASN A 409 -13.63 -51.30 17.25
N ASP A 410 -13.15 -50.72 18.35
CA ASP A 410 -13.31 -49.32 18.66
C ASP A 410 -12.03 -48.53 18.33
N TYR A 411 -12.04 -47.19 18.37
CA TYR A 411 -10.88 -46.36 18.04
C TYR A 411 -10.44 -45.44 19.19
N LEU A 412 -9.14 -45.26 19.34
CA LEU A 412 -8.55 -44.35 20.32
C LEU A 412 -8.12 -43.06 19.64
N VAL A 413 -8.46 -41.92 20.25
CA VAL A 413 -7.99 -40.58 19.86
C VAL A 413 -7.25 -39.98 21.06
N ALA A 414 -6.00 -39.57 20.87
CA ALA A 414 -5.19 -39.00 21.93
C ALA A 414 -4.12 -38.04 21.40
N HIS A 415 -3.77 -37.02 22.18
CA HIS A 415 -2.73 -36.03 21.86
C HIS A 415 -1.80 -35.80 23.05
N VAL A 416 -0.60 -35.28 22.81
CA VAL A 416 0.27 -34.76 23.87
C VAL A 416 -0.24 -33.39 24.29
N ASP A 417 -0.61 -33.23 25.56
CA ASP A 417 -0.88 -31.92 26.16
C ASP A 417 0.44 -31.31 26.64
N PRO A 418 0.92 -30.20 26.04
CA PRO A 418 2.18 -29.57 26.42
C PRO A 418 2.23 -29.16 27.90
N ALA A 419 1.09 -28.80 28.51
CA ALA A 419 1.02 -28.40 29.91
C ALA A 419 1.26 -29.55 30.89
N LEU A 420 1.09 -30.81 30.43
CA LEU A 420 1.31 -32.02 31.24
C LEU A 420 2.71 -32.62 31.05
N VAL A 421 3.51 -32.08 30.13
CA VAL A 421 4.90 -32.50 29.93
C VAL A 421 5.81 -31.78 30.92
N THR A 422 6.46 -32.54 31.79
CA THR A 422 7.40 -31.98 32.78
C THR A 422 8.85 -32.19 32.34
N THR A 423 9.65 -31.14 32.47
CA THR A 423 11.03 -31.10 31.95
C THR A 423 11.99 -30.48 32.95
N THR A 424 13.26 -30.90 32.89
CA THR A 424 14.36 -30.33 33.66
C THR A 424 15.63 -30.22 32.81
N ALA A 425 16.39 -29.13 32.99
CA ALA A 425 17.68 -28.88 32.37
C ALA A 425 18.63 -28.27 33.39
N GLY A 426 19.37 -29.13 34.11
CA GLY A 426 20.15 -28.69 35.27
C GLY A 426 19.24 -28.15 36.37
N SER A 427 19.37 -26.86 36.72
CA SER A 427 18.50 -26.18 37.69
C SER A 427 17.23 -25.58 37.09
N ILE A 428 17.06 -25.63 35.77
CA ILE A 428 15.89 -25.10 35.08
C ILE A 428 14.79 -26.18 35.08
N SER A 429 13.59 -25.83 35.54
CA SER A 429 12.38 -26.65 35.43
C SER A 429 11.38 -26.04 34.47
N ASN A 430 10.49 -26.84 33.89
CA ASN A 430 9.42 -26.41 33.01
C ASN A 430 9.95 -25.58 31.83
N VAL A 431 10.83 -26.21 31.06
CA VAL A 431 11.26 -25.71 29.77
C VAL A 431 10.05 -25.70 28.81
N PRO A 432 9.87 -24.66 27.97
CA PRO A 432 8.80 -24.62 26.97
C PRO A 432 8.73 -25.88 26.11
N VAL A 433 7.51 -26.36 25.88
CA VAL A 433 7.21 -27.56 25.09
C VAL A 433 6.29 -27.17 23.94
N THR A 434 6.70 -27.48 22.72
CA THR A 434 5.87 -27.34 21.52
C THR A 434 5.50 -28.73 21.02
N VAL A 435 4.22 -28.95 20.74
CA VAL A 435 3.69 -30.19 20.17
C VAL A 435 3.35 -29.93 18.72
N ASP A 436 3.88 -30.75 17.81
CA ASP A 436 3.63 -30.66 16.39
C ASP A 436 2.89 -31.91 15.89
N GLY A 437 1.76 -31.70 15.22
CA GLY A 437 0.86 -32.72 14.69
C GLY A 437 -0.50 -32.77 15.40
N PRO A 438 -1.58 -33.17 14.72
CA PRO A 438 -2.91 -33.30 15.32
C PRO A 438 -3.02 -34.55 16.19
N SER A 439 -4.16 -34.74 16.87
CA SER A 439 -4.41 -35.94 17.68
C SER A 439 -4.16 -37.22 16.89
N VAL A 440 -3.52 -38.19 17.53
CA VAL A 440 -3.27 -39.51 16.95
C VAL A 440 -4.54 -40.33 17.02
N VAL A 441 -4.88 -41.00 15.92
CA VAL A 441 -6.04 -41.89 15.81
C VAL A 441 -5.58 -43.29 15.43
N ALA A 442 -6.08 -44.31 16.12
CA ALA A 442 -5.94 -45.70 15.70
C ALA A 442 -7.10 -46.58 16.17
N TYR A 443 -7.51 -47.52 15.31
CA TYR A 443 -8.46 -48.58 15.67
C TYR A 443 -7.78 -49.68 16.49
N LEU A 444 -8.52 -50.27 17.42
CA LEU A 444 -8.04 -51.34 18.29
C LEU A 444 -8.54 -52.69 17.77
N GLY A 445 -7.64 -53.59 17.39
CA GLY A 445 -7.96 -54.91 16.83
C GLY A 445 -8.27 -54.88 15.33
N SER A 446 -9.38 -54.25 14.92
CA SER A 446 -9.73 -54.09 13.50
C SER A 446 -10.44 -52.76 13.22
N ALA A 447 -10.29 -52.25 12.00
CA ALA A 447 -10.98 -51.05 11.52
C ALA A 447 -12.26 -51.43 10.74
N PRO A 448 -13.30 -50.57 10.74
CA PRO A 448 -14.49 -50.75 9.93
C PRO A 448 -14.15 -50.65 8.44
N SER A 449 -14.99 -51.28 7.60
CA SER A 449 -14.91 -51.17 6.14
C SER A 449 -15.77 -50.04 5.55
N THR A 450 -16.53 -49.34 6.39
CA THR A 450 -17.41 -48.23 6.01
C THR A 450 -16.73 -46.91 6.31
N HIS A 451 -16.87 -45.93 5.41
CA HIS A 451 -16.31 -44.61 5.63
C HIS A 451 -16.90 -43.93 6.86
N ARG A 452 -16.03 -43.27 7.62
CA ARG A 452 -16.35 -42.48 8.80
C ARG A 452 -15.49 -41.23 8.78
N ILE A 453 -15.94 -40.20 9.49
CA ILE A 453 -15.08 -39.06 9.79
C ILE A 453 -14.56 -39.23 11.20
N ASP A 454 -13.41 -39.89 11.30
CA ASP A 454 -12.80 -40.25 12.58
C ASP A 454 -11.27 -40.08 12.58
N GLY A 455 -10.67 -39.67 11.46
CA GLY A 455 -9.23 -39.47 11.28
C GLY A 455 -8.47 -40.76 10.95
N TYR A 456 -9.17 -41.88 10.77
CA TYR A 456 -8.61 -43.09 10.19
C TYR A 456 -8.75 -43.04 8.68
N PHE A 457 -7.62 -42.81 7.98
CA PHE A 457 -7.64 -42.71 6.52
C PHE A 457 -7.48 -44.05 5.77
N GLY A 458 -7.46 -45.18 6.48
CA GLY A 458 -7.15 -46.49 5.89
C GLY A 458 -8.31 -47.12 5.10
N ASP A 459 -9.51 -46.58 5.22
CA ASP A 459 -10.72 -46.91 4.45
C ASP A 459 -10.71 -46.28 3.05
N TRP A 460 -9.94 -45.20 2.84
CA TRP A 460 -9.73 -44.55 1.54
C TRP A 460 -8.82 -45.37 0.60
N THR A 461 -9.40 -46.40 -0.01
CA THR A 461 -8.67 -47.33 -0.91
C THR A 461 -8.68 -46.92 -2.39
N GLN A 462 -9.49 -45.93 -2.78
CA GLN A 462 -9.66 -45.49 -4.17
C GLN A 462 -9.49 -43.97 -4.28
N LEU A 463 -8.24 -43.52 -4.45
CA LEU A 463 -7.90 -42.12 -4.62
C LEU A 463 -7.52 -41.82 -6.08
N ALA A 464 -7.91 -40.64 -6.55
CA ALA A 464 -7.37 -40.03 -7.75
C ALA A 464 -6.11 -39.24 -7.40
N VAL A 465 -5.15 -39.22 -8.31
CA VAL A 465 -3.93 -38.40 -8.21
C VAL A 465 -4.15 -37.12 -8.99
N ASP A 466 -3.86 -35.98 -8.39
CA ASP A 466 -3.78 -34.73 -9.12
C ASP A 466 -2.44 -34.64 -9.85
N THR A 467 -2.49 -34.44 -11.16
CA THR A 467 -1.30 -34.32 -12.01
C THR A 467 -1.10 -32.90 -12.54
N ARG A 468 -1.93 -31.94 -12.12
CA ARG A 468 -1.78 -30.54 -12.52
C ARG A 468 -0.63 -29.90 -11.75
N THR A 469 0.01 -28.92 -12.39
CA THR A 469 1.20 -28.26 -11.84
C THR A 469 0.84 -27.35 -10.67
N ILE A 470 1.59 -27.58 -9.59
CA ILE A 470 1.55 -27.13 -8.19
C ILE A 470 1.27 -25.61 -8.02
N PRO A 471 0.38 -25.21 -7.08
CA PRO A 471 0.34 -23.85 -6.53
C PRO A 471 1.69 -23.41 -5.96
N ALA A 472 1.96 -22.11 -5.82
CA ALA A 472 3.21 -21.65 -5.21
C ALA A 472 3.38 -22.13 -3.76
N ASP A 473 2.25 -22.33 -3.07
CA ASP A 473 2.17 -22.86 -1.71
C ASP A 473 1.85 -24.37 -1.71
N ARG A 474 2.63 -25.12 -0.92
CA ARG A 474 2.50 -26.57 -0.76
C ARG A 474 1.34 -26.95 0.14
N ASP A 475 0.92 -26.06 1.04
CA ASP A 475 -0.13 -26.34 2.03
C ASP A 475 -1.52 -26.41 1.39
N VAL A 476 -1.67 -25.89 0.17
CA VAL A 476 -2.88 -25.96 -0.67
C VAL A 476 -2.70 -26.74 -1.98
N ASP A 477 -1.54 -27.37 -2.17
CA ASP A 477 -1.23 -28.22 -3.32
C ASP A 477 -1.80 -29.64 -3.13
N ILE A 478 -3.00 -29.89 -3.64
CA ILE A 478 -3.69 -31.18 -3.50
C ILE A 478 -2.97 -32.26 -4.33
N VAL A 479 -2.57 -33.36 -3.70
CA VAL A 479 -1.84 -34.47 -4.34
C VAL A 479 -2.77 -35.65 -4.65
N ASN A 480 -3.57 -36.07 -3.69
CA ASN A 480 -4.58 -37.11 -3.87
C ASN A 480 -5.94 -36.65 -3.35
N TYR A 481 -7.00 -37.13 -3.99
CA TYR A 481 -8.37 -36.79 -3.62
C TYR A 481 -9.32 -37.96 -3.91
N GLY A 482 -10.46 -37.97 -3.22
CA GLY A 482 -11.48 -38.98 -3.41
C GLY A 482 -12.82 -38.58 -2.80
N ALA A 483 -13.87 -39.28 -3.19
CA ALA A 483 -15.19 -39.13 -2.60
C ALA A 483 -15.88 -40.49 -2.49
N ASN A 484 -16.74 -40.62 -1.49
CA ASN A 484 -17.54 -41.81 -1.25
C ASN A 484 -18.95 -41.42 -0.77
N ARG A 485 -19.89 -42.36 -0.85
CA ARG A 485 -21.19 -42.25 -0.19
C ARG A 485 -21.48 -43.55 0.53
N THR A 486 -21.88 -43.44 1.79
CA THR A 486 -22.39 -44.57 2.57
C THR A 486 -23.72 -44.17 3.20
N GLY A 487 -24.81 -44.79 2.74
CA GLY A 487 -26.15 -44.44 3.22
C GLY A 487 -26.52 -43.01 2.84
N ALA A 488 -26.91 -42.19 3.81
CA ALA A 488 -27.30 -40.80 3.57
C ALA A 488 -26.13 -39.80 3.60
N THR A 489 -24.90 -40.24 3.85
CA THR A 489 -23.75 -39.34 4.04
C THR A 489 -22.81 -39.41 2.84
N ALA A 490 -22.45 -38.24 2.30
CA ALA A 490 -21.36 -38.11 1.35
C ALA A 490 -20.07 -37.76 2.10
N PHE A 491 -18.95 -38.33 1.65
CA PHE A 491 -17.62 -38.17 2.22
C PHE A 491 -16.67 -37.68 1.14
N VAL A 492 -15.74 -36.82 1.51
CA VAL A 492 -14.68 -36.29 0.66
C VAL A 492 -13.34 -36.42 1.37
N TYR A 493 -12.29 -36.65 0.59
CA TYR A 493 -10.91 -36.77 1.05
C TYR A 493 -10.00 -35.89 0.18
N ALA A 494 -9.01 -35.29 0.83
CA ALA A 494 -7.85 -34.74 0.14
C ALA A 494 -6.58 -34.87 0.98
N ASP A 495 -5.44 -34.95 0.31
CA ASP A 495 -4.14 -34.68 0.91
C ASP A 495 -3.35 -33.65 0.12
N VAL A 496 -2.46 -32.95 0.82
CA VAL A 496 -1.65 -31.86 0.27
C VAL A 496 -0.17 -32.17 0.34
N ALA A 497 0.63 -31.53 -0.52
CA ALA A 497 2.07 -31.72 -0.56
C ALA A 497 2.78 -31.15 0.70
N GLY A 498 2.18 -30.16 1.32
CA GLY A 498 2.63 -29.48 2.54
C GLY A 498 1.87 -29.94 3.78
N ARG A 499 1.61 -29.01 4.70
CA ARG A 499 0.77 -29.21 5.88
C ARG A 499 -0.65 -28.76 5.54
N ILE A 500 -1.65 -29.58 5.81
CA ILE A 500 -3.03 -29.15 5.59
C ILE A 500 -3.43 -28.10 6.63
N PHE A 501 -4.10 -27.04 6.19
CA PHE A 501 -4.49 -25.90 7.01
C PHE A 501 -3.29 -25.19 7.68
N GLY A 502 -2.14 -25.16 7.02
CA GLY A 502 -0.95 -24.49 7.54
C GLY A 502 -1.20 -23.00 7.81
N GLY A 503 -1.83 -22.32 6.86
CA GLY A 503 -2.19 -20.91 6.94
C GLY A 503 -1.02 -20.00 7.31
N SER A 504 -1.33 -18.81 7.84
CA SER A 504 -0.32 -17.85 8.28
C SER A 504 -0.71 -17.13 9.56
N ALA A 505 0.17 -17.12 10.56
CA ALA A 505 0.00 -16.26 11.72
C ALA A 505 0.24 -14.78 11.40
N ALA A 506 0.74 -14.42 10.21
CA ALA A 506 0.99 -13.05 9.80
C ALA A 506 0.41 -12.78 8.39
N PRO A 507 -0.93 -12.80 8.23
CA PRO A 507 -1.61 -12.65 6.95
C PRO A 507 -1.60 -11.19 6.47
N GLU A 508 -0.41 -10.69 6.18
CA GLU A 508 -0.19 -9.38 5.61
C GLU A 508 0.77 -9.46 4.45
N ARG A 509 0.53 -8.61 3.46
CA ARG A 509 1.43 -8.38 2.35
C ARG A 509 1.90 -6.94 2.37
N PHE A 510 3.21 -6.75 2.34
CA PHE A 510 3.83 -5.43 2.27
C PHE A 510 4.56 -5.27 0.94
N ASP A 511 3.95 -4.55 0.01
CA ASP A 511 4.63 -4.11 -1.19
C ASP A 511 5.44 -2.83 -0.91
N ARG A 512 6.60 -2.70 -1.57
CA ARG A 512 7.42 -1.48 -1.49
C ARG A 512 6.59 -0.30 -2.03
N PRO A 513 6.46 0.83 -1.30
CA PRO A 513 5.63 1.95 -1.74
C PRO A 513 6.07 2.48 -3.10
N THR A 514 5.24 2.31 -4.13
CA THR A 514 5.34 3.04 -5.40
C THR A 514 4.54 4.33 -5.24
N GLY A 515 5.19 5.50 -5.29
CA GLY A 515 4.56 6.78 -4.97
C GLY A 515 3.21 7.00 -5.68
N GLY A 516 2.13 7.15 -4.90
CA GLY A 516 0.78 7.39 -5.38
C GLY A 516 -0.18 7.78 -4.25
N SER A 517 -0.99 8.81 -4.49
CA SER A 517 -1.83 9.54 -3.53
C SER A 517 -3.01 8.73 -2.99
N GLY A 518 -3.37 8.98 -1.73
CA GLY A 518 -4.39 8.27 -0.98
C GLY A 518 -5.81 8.40 -1.52
N GLY A 519 -6.47 7.26 -1.67
CA GLY A 519 -7.92 7.11 -1.51
C GLY A 519 -8.17 6.38 -0.20
N ASN A 520 -9.21 6.76 0.55
CA ASN A 520 -9.61 6.00 1.73
C ASN A 520 -10.14 4.63 1.27
N PRO A 521 -9.49 3.52 1.64
CA PRO A 521 -10.05 2.21 1.36
C PRO A 521 -11.32 2.02 2.18
N ALA A 522 -12.22 1.16 1.67
CA ALA A 522 -13.27 0.57 2.51
C ALA A 522 -12.63 -0.03 3.78
N PRO A 523 -13.37 -0.18 4.90
CA PRO A 523 -12.85 -0.90 6.06
C PRO A 523 -12.29 -2.24 5.57
N PRO A 524 -11.01 -2.57 5.84
CA PRO A 524 -10.49 -3.88 5.53
C PRO A 524 -11.40 -4.92 6.17
N ALA A 525 -11.72 -5.99 5.46
CA ALA A 525 -12.21 -7.19 6.12
C ALA A 525 -11.16 -7.64 7.16
N PRO A 526 -11.57 -8.29 8.27
CA PRO A 526 -10.63 -9.06 9.09
C PRO A 526 -9.75 -9.90 8.17
N ARG A 527 -8.44 -9.81 8.35
CA ARG A 527 -7.51 -10.69 7.64
C ARG A 527 -7.30 -11.90 8.53
N SER A 528 -7.92 -13.01 8.20
CA SER A 528 -7.57 -14.30 8.78
C SER A 528 -6.46 -14.91 7.94
N GLY A 529 -5.53 -15.63 8.57
CA GLY A 529 -4.52 -16.40 7.87
C GLY A 529 -4.96 -17.82 7.60
N GLU A 530 -6.25 -18.02 7.42
CA GLU A 530 -6.84 -19.34 7.22
C GLU A 530 -6.60 -19.85 5.80
N ASP A 531 -6.29 -21.12 5.69
CA ASP A 531 -6.53 -21.86 4.47
C ASP A 531 -7.98 -22.32 4.43
N VAL A 532 -8.55 -22.36 3.22
CA VAL A 532 -9.93 -22.74 2.98
C VAL A 532 -9.97 -23.92 2.02
N PHE A 533 -10.58 -25.00 2.48
CA PHE A 533 -10.92 -26.16 1.68
C PHE A 533 -12.40 -26.12 1.31
N ARG A 534 -12.74 -26.30 0.04
CA ARG A 534 -14.10 -26.38 -0.48
C ARG A 534 -14.29 -27.64 -1.30
N ALA A 535 -15.26 -28.47 -0.94
CA ALA A 535 -15.72 -29.56 -1.78
C ALA A 535 -17.08 -29.22 -2.38
N PHE A 536 -17.13 -29.11 -3.71
CA PHE A 536 -18.35 -28.87 -4.48
C PHE A 536 -18.93 -30.22 -4.90
N ILE A 537 -20.17 -30.50 -4.50
CA ILE A 537 -20.83 -31.80 -4.64
C ILE A 537 -22.09 -31.64 -5.49
N ASP A 538 -22.10 -32.29 -6.63
CA ASP A 538 -23.28 -32.57 -7.47
C ASP A 538 -23.90 -33.89 -6.98
N VAL A 539 -25.12 -33.83 -6.47
CA VAL A 539 -25.76 -35.01 -5.86
C VAL A 539 -26.46 -35.90 -6.88
N ASP A 540 -26.64 -35.43 -8.12
CA ASP A 540 -27.20 -36.17 -9.23
C ASP A 540 -26.79 -35.51 -10.56
N THR A 541 -25.76 -36.06 -11.20
CA THR A 541 -25.23 -35.61 -12.51
C THR A 541 -26.23 -35.62 -13.66
N GLN A 542 -27.41 -36.24 -13.48
CA GLN A 542 -28.51 -36.18 -14.45
C GLN A 542 -29.48 -35.01 -14.19
N SER A 543 -29.43 -34.42 -13.00
CA SER A 543 -30.21 -33.27 -12.60
C SER A 543 -29.61 -31.98 -13.17
N PRO A 544 -30.44 -31.06 -13.70
CA PRO A 544 -29.97 -29.73 -14.10
C PRO A 544 -29.87 -28.74 -12.92
N ALA A 545 -30.24 -29.14 -11.70
CA ALA A 545 -30.14 -28.33 -10.50
C ALA A 545 -28.67 -28.02 -10.14
N GLY A 546 -28.43 -27.00 -9.30
CA GLY A 546 -27.08 -26.60 -8.90
C GLY A 546 -26.45 -25.53 -9.79
N THR A 547 -25.14 -25.33 -9.61
CA THR A 547 -24.33 -24.35 -10.35
C THR A 547 -23.03 -24.96 -10.86
N SER A 548 -22.54 -24.48 -12.01
CA SER A 548 -21.30 -25.00 -12.60
C SER A 548 -20.09 -24.44 -11.87
N VAL A 549 -19.34 -25.28 -11.18
CA VAL A 549 -18.10 -24.92 -10.46
C VAL A 549 -17.08 -26.03 -10.68
N LEU A 550 -15.87 -25.69 -11.12
CA LEU A 550 -14.76 -26.64 -11.30
C LEU A 550 -15.16 -27.95 -12.03
N GLY A 551 -16.02 -27.82 -13.04
CA GLY A 551 -16.47 -28.95 -13.88
C GLY A 551 -17.63 -29.79 -13.32
N VAL A 552 -18.10 -29.55 -12.10
CA VAL A 552 -19.32 -30.17 -11.55
C VAL A 552 -20.48 -29.20 -11.57
N ARG A 553 -21.71 -29.72 -11.60
CA ARG A 553 -22.92 -28.92 -11.38
C ARG A 553 -23.35 -29.05 -9.92
N ALA A 554 -22.63 -28.38 -9.03
CA ALA A 554 -22.76 -28.60 -7.60
C ALA A 554 -24.08 -28.06 -7.03
N ASP A 555 -24.72 -28.90 -6.21
CA ASP A 555 -25.88 -28.55 -5.38
C ASP A 555 -25.46 -28.15 -3.97
N PHE A 556 -24.38 -28.77 -3.47
CA PHE A 556 -23.85 -28.55 -2.13
C PHE A 556 -22.37 -28.16 -2.18
N MET A 557 -21.95 -27.39 -1.19
CA MET A 557 -20.54 -27.08 -0.93
C MET A 557 -20.25 -27.35 0.55
N VAL A 558 -19.22 -28.13 0.83
CA VAL A 558 -18.63 -28.23 2.17
C VAL A 558 -17.44 -27.27 2.21
N GLU A 559 -17.45 -26.30 3.10
CA GLU A 559 -16.34 -25.40 3.36
C GLU A 559 -15.73 -25.74 4.72
N VAL A 560 -14.43 -26.00 4.74
CA VAL A 560 -13.63 -26.20 5.94
C VAL A 560 -12.55 -25.14 5.96
N ARG A 561 -12.45 -24.40 7.06
CA ARG A 561 -11.38 -23.41 7.26
C ARG A 561 -10.45 -23.90 8.34
N GLY A 562 -9.17 -23.63 8.19
CA GLY A 562 -8.20 -23.96 9.21
C GLY A 562 -6.95 -23.10 9.12
N VAL A 563 -6.22 -23.03 10.23
CA VAL A 563 -4.96 -22.30 10.35
C VAL A 563 -4.06 -23.04 11.34
N HIS A 564 -2.74 -22.98 11.15
CA HIS A 564 -1.75 -23.64 12.03
C HIS A 564 -1.91 -25.17 12.15
N GLY A 565 -2.55 -25.83 11.17
CA GLY A 565 -2.86 -27.26 11.18
C GLY A 565 -4.06 -27.62 12.07
N HIS A 566 -4.96 -26.68 12.35
CA HIS A 566 -6.20 -26.88 13.11
C HIS A 566 -7.40 -26.42 12.30
N VAL A 567 -8.52 -27.14 12.42
CA VAL A 567 -9.82 -26.71 11.86
C VAL A 567 -10.42 -25.63 12.76
N VAL A 568 -10.87 -24.52 12.15
CA VAL A 568 -11.53 -23.41 12.84
C VAL A 568 -13.00 -23.27 12.44
N SER A 569 -13.40 -23.75 11.26
CA SER A 569 -14.80 -23.68 10.79
C SER A 569 -15.16 -24.85 9.88
N GLU A 570 -16.41 -25.33 10.01
CA GLU A 570 -16.98 -26.43 9.24
C GLU A 570 -18.42 -26.07 8.84
N LEU A 571 -18.64 -25.77 7.56
CA LEU A 571 -19.94 -25.30 7.08
C LEU A 571 -20.38 -26.05 5.83
N ALA A 572 -21.67 -26.37 5.77
CA ALA A 572 -22.33 -26.82 4.55
C ALA A 572 -23.15 -25.69 3.95
N TYR A 573 -23.12 -25.59 2.63
CA TYR A 573 -23.91 -24.67 1.84
C TYR A 573 -24.72 -25.44 0.82
N GLN A 574 -25.89 -24.90 0.48
CA GLN A 574 -26.70 -25.34 -0.64
C GLN A 574 -26.83 -24.22 -1.65
N TRP A 575 -26.74 -24.56 -2.93
CA TRP A 575 -26.96 -23.62 -4.02
C TRP A 575 -28.43 -23.19 -4.07
N SER A 576 -28.66 -21.88 -4.01
CA SER A 576 -29.97 -21.29 -4.27
C SER A 576 -29.98 -20.64 -5.65
N PRO A 577 -30.75 -21.16 -6.63
CA PRO A 577 -30.79 -20.62 -8.00
C PRO A 577 -31.44 -19.23 -8.09
N SER A 578 -32.14 -18.79 -7.04
CA SER A 578 -32.64 -17.43 -6.88
C SER A 578 -32.36 -16.98 -5.44
N PRO A 579 -31.35 -16.13 -5.20
CA PRO A 579 -30.76 -15.16 -6.13
C PRO A 579 -29.56 -15.64 -6.98
N GLY A 580 -29.18 -16.93 -6.93
CA GLY A 580 -27.95 -17.42 -7.54
C GLY A 580 -26.78 -17.30 -6.56
N ALA A 581 -26.92 -17.92 -5.39
CA ALA A 581 -25.92 -17.82 -4.32
C ALA A 581 -25.83 -19.11 -3.50
N TRP A 582 -24.64 -19.36 -2.93
CA TRP A 582 -24.44 -20.34 -1.88
C TRP A 582 -25.09 -19.85 -0.59
N THR A 583 -25.97 -20.68 -0.02
CA THR A 583 -26.67 -20.37 1.22
C THR A 583 -26.26 -21.37 2.30
N PRO A 584 -25.81 -20.93 3.48
CA PRO A 584 -25.42 -21.84 4.54
C PRO A 584 -26.65 -22.64 5.00
N VAL A 585 -26.46 -23.94 5.20
CA VAL A 585 -27.50 -24.87 5.64
C VAL A 585 -27.04 -25.59 6.91
N GLY A 586 -27.98 -25.85 7.83
CA GLY A 586 -27.69 -26.55 9.09
C GLY A 586 -27.48 -28.06 8.95
N ARG A 587 -26.89 -28.52 7.83
CA ARG A 587 -26.53 -29.93 7.65
C ARG A 587 -25.29 -30.23 8.48
N VAL A 588 -25.25 -31.40 9.10
CA VAL A 588 -24.09 -31.83 9.88
C VAL A 588 -22.92 -32.05 8.94
N VAL A 589 -21.84 -31.32 9.19
CA VAL A 589 -20.51 -31.56 8.64
C VAL A 589 -19.68 -32.18 9.76
N GLY A 590 -18.91 -33.20 9.41
CA GLY A 590 -17.83 -33.67 10.27
C GLY A 590 -16.52 -33.55 9.50
N VAL A 591 -15.46 -33.14 10.18
CA VAL A 591 -14.09 -33.10 9.65
C VAL A 591 -13.15 -33.87 10.56
N ALA A 592 -12.19 -34.57 9.96
CA ALA A 592 -11.03 -35.09 10.65
C ALA A 592 -9.78 -34.88 9.79
N GLN A 593 -8.62 -34.70 10.42
CA GLN A 593 -7.37 -34.44 9.72
C GLN A 593 -6.18 -35.07 10.41
N ASP A 594 -5.15 -35.36 9.63
CA ASP A 594 -3.79 -35.48 10.12
C ASP A 594 -2.92 -34.31 9.62
N ARG A 595 -1.58 -34.47 9.67
CA ARG A 595 -0.64 -33.43 9.24
C ARG A 595 -0.83 -33.00 7.78
N THR A 596 -1.18 -33.92 6.90
CA THR A 596 -1.16 -33.70 5.43
C THR A 596 -2.47 -34.08 4.76
N ARG A 597 -3.39 -34.72 5.47
CA ARG A 597 -4.62 -35.31 4.93
C ARG A 597 -5.82 -34.82 5.71
N MET A 598 -6.93 -34.65 5.04
CA MET A 598 -8.23 -34.41 5.66
C MET A 598 -9.32 -35.26 5.03
N GLU A 599 -10.37 -35.47 5.81
CA GLU A 599 -11.64 -36.00 5.35
C GLU A 599 -12.76 -35.12 5.89
N ALA A 600 -13.81 -34.96 5.09
CA ALA A 600 -15.01 -34.23 5.48
C ALA A 600 -16.26 -34.96 5.02
N SER A 601 -17.40 -34.68 5.66
CA SER A 601 -18.68 -35.26 5.28
C SER A 601 -19.81 -34.24 5.25
N VAL A 602 -20.89 -34.60 4.55
CA VAL A 602 -22.16 -33.88 4.60
C VAL A 602 -23.32 -34.85 4.65
N ASP A 603 -24.24 -34.62 5.57
CA ASP A 603 -25.50 -35.37 5.65
C ASP A 603 -26.46 -34.96 4.53
N LEU A 604 -26.81 -35.90 3.66
CA LEU A 604 -27.76 -35.75 2.56
C LEU A 604 -29.12 -36.41 2.88
N SER A 605 -29.43 -36.62 4.16
CA SER A 605 -30.75 -37.11 4.57
C SER A 605 -31.88 -36.27 3.95
N GLY A 606 -32.84 -36.96 3.34
CA GLY A 606 -33.98 -36.35 2.63
C GLY A 606 -33.67 -35.78 1.24
N ILE A 607 -32.44 -35.93 0.73
CA ILE A 607 -32.05 -35.52 -0.62
C ILE A 607 -32.10 -36.73 -1.57
N ALA A 608 -32.77 -36.56 -2.71
CA ALA A 608 -32.69 -37.53 -3.79
C ALA A 608 -31.30 -37.47 -4.42
N THR A 609 -30.67 -38.63 -4.60
CA THR A 609 -29.30 -38.74 -5.11
C THR A 609 -29.28 -39.68 -6.31
N GLY A 610 -28.39 -39.38 -7.25
CA GLY A 610 -28.12 -40.19 -8.45
C GLY A 610 -26.64 -40.57 -8.53
N LEU A 611 -26.09 -40.59 -9.75
CA LEU A 611 -24.62 -40.60 -9.93
C LEU A 611 -24.09 -39.26 -9.46
N MET A 612 -23.24 -39.27 -8.44
CA MET A 612 -22.71 -38.05 -7.85
C MET A 612 -21.37 -37.67 -8.47
N ALA A 613 -21.05 -36.38 -8.43
CA ALA A 613 -19.76 -35.86 -8.83
C ALA A 613 -19.25 -34.85 -7.81
N MET A 614 -17.93 -34.76 -7.65
CA MET A 614 -17.28 -33.81 -6.76
C MET A 614 -16.03 -33.22 -7.39
N SER A 615 -15.76 -31.96 -7.08
CA SER A 615 -14.46 -31.32 -7.26
C SER A 615 -14.10 -30.57 -5.98
N ILE A 616 -12.80 -30.41 -5.74
CA ILE A 616 -12.27 -29.78 -4.54
C ILE A 616 -11.48 -28.53 -4.92
N GLU A 617 -11.48 -27.53 -4.06
CA GLU A 617 -10.57 -26.39 -4.09
C GLU A 617 -9.92 -26.26 -2.71
N ALA A 618 -8.60 -26.04 -2.66
CA ALA A 618 -7.89 -25.57 -1.48
C ALA A 618 -7.32 -24.19 -1.81
N THR A 619 -7.51 -23.20 -0.96
CA THR A 619 -7.09 -21.81 -1.16
C THR A 619 -6.38 -21.32 0.07
N ASP A 620 -5.22 -20.68 -0.07
CA ASP A 620 -4.49 -20.09 1.04
C ASP A 620 -5.08 -18.72 1.39
N TRP A 621 -4.50 -18.08 2.41
CA TRP A 621 -4.92 -16.75 2.86
C TRP A 621 -4.62 -15.62 1.86
N ASP A 622 -3.67 -15.79 0.93
CA ASP A 622 -3.32 -14.82 -0.13
C ASP A 622 -3.97 -15.16 -1.49
N ALA A 623 -5.00 -16.02 -1.46
CA ALA A 623 -5.81 -16.46 -2.60
C ALA A 623 -5.05 -17.27 -3.68
N VAL A 624 -3.92 -17.87 -3.34
CA VAL A 624 -3.32 -18.97 -4.11
C VAL A 624 -4.21 -20.20 -3.93
N SER A 625 -4.61 -20.85 -5.03
CA SER A 625 -5.46 -22.04 -4.95
C SER A 625 -4.95 -23.22 -5.76
N GLY A 626 -5.18 -24.41 -5.21
CA GLY A 626 -5.12 -25.70 -5.89
C GLY A 626 -6.53 -26.23 -6.06
N ALA A 627 -6.84 -26.86 -7.19
CA ALA A 627 -8.18 -27.37 -7.45
C ALA A 627 -8.15 -28.73 -8.10
N THR A 628 -9.17 -29.53 -7.79
CA THR A 628 -9.70 -30.81 -8.26
C THR A 628 -10.01 -30.99 -9.74
N ALA A 629 -9.83 -32.17 -10.33
CA ALA A 629 -10.62 -32.57 -11.49
C ALA A 629 -11.88 -33.27 -10.96
N VAL A 630 -12.86 -33.49 -11.83
CA VAL A 630 -14.11 -34.11 -11.40
C VAL A 630 -13.89 -35.56 -11.00
N PHE A 631 -14.33 -35.91 -9.79
CA PHE A 631 -14.40 -37.27 -9.27
C PHE A 631 -15.86 -37.75 -9.26
N ASN A 632 -16.19 -38.79 -10.02
CA ASN A 632 -17.52 -39.38 -10.04
C ASN A 632 -17.62 -40.55 -9.06
N PHE A 633 -18.72 -40.65 -8.31
CA PHE A 633 -18.90 -41.69 -7.30
C PHE A 633 -20.38 -42.08 -7.09
N LEU A 634 -20.58 -43.30 -6.59
CA LEU A 634 -21.88 -43.88 -6.26
C LEU A 634 -21.81 -44.57 -4.89
N ASP A 635 -22.98 -44.82 -4.32
CA ASP A 635 -23.19 -45.60 -3.10
C ASP A 635 -22.91 -47.08 -3.40
N GLN A 636 -21.62 -47.49 -3.42
CA GLN A 636 -21.13 -48.86 -3.08
C GLN A 636 -19.58 -48.94 -3.02
N PRO A 637 -19.02 -49.76 -2.10
CA PRO A 637 -17.58 -49.98 -1.97
C PRO A 637 -17.06 -50.84 -3.14
N GLY A 638 -16.35 -50.21 -4.06
CA GLY A 638 -15.74 -50.87 -5.22
C GLY A 638 -16.58 -50.71 -6.48
N GLY A 639 -16.32 -49.65 -7.24
CA GLY A 639 -17.02 -49.47 -8.51
C GLY A 639 -16.87 -48.13 -9.21
N GLY A 640 -15.77 -47.38 -8.99
CA GLY A 640 -15.40 -46.32 -9.92
C GLY A 640 -15.00 -46.97 -11.25
N THR A 641 -15.92 -47.03 -12.23
CA THR A 641 -15.51 -47.30 -13.61
C THR A 641 -14.59 -46.17 -14.02
N ARG A 642 -13.35 -46.52 -14.38
CA ARG A 642 -12.40 -45.60 -14.99
C ARG A 642 -13.01 -45.06 -16.28
N GLY A 643 -13.71 -43.93 -16.19
CA GLY A 643 -13.83 -43.01 -17.29
C GLY A 643 -12.46 -42.34 -17.43
N ALA A 644 -11.69 -42.76 -18.42
CA ALA A 644 -10.60 -41.95 -18.96
C ALA A 644 -11.09 -40.50 -19.14
N PRO A 645 -10.21 -39.49 -19.02
CA PRO A 645 -10.62 -38.09 -19.04
C PRO A 645 -11.45 -37.84 -20.29
N LEU A 646 -12.74 -37.58 -20.11
CA LEU A 646 -13.37 -36.68 -21.03
C LEU A 646 -12.69 -35.35 -20.71
N ILE A 647 -11.68 -35.00 -21.52
CA ILE A 647 -11.39 -33.61 -21.81
C ILE A 647 -12.65 -33.09 -22.48
N GLY A 648 -13.66 -32.82 -21.65
CA GLY A 648 -14.84 -32.07 -22.00
C GLY A 648 -14.39 -30.62 -22.04
N PRO A 649 -14.67 -29.90 -23.13
CA PRO A 649 -14.28 -28.51 -23.21
C PRO A 649 -14.85 -27.70 -22.03
N MET A 650 -14.03 -26.86 -21.38
CA MET A 650 -14.41 -25.97 -20.26
C MET A 650 -15.37 -24.83 -20.64
N HIS A 651 -16.23 -25.01 -21.65
CA HIS A 651 -17.10 -23.95 -22.15
C HIS A 651 -18.54 -24.17 -21.67
N GLY A 652 -19.31 -23.08 -21.52
CA GLY A 652 -20.74 -23.13 -21.17
C GLY A 652 -21.60 -23.84 -22.22
N SER A 653 -22.92 -23.80 -22.07
CA SER A 653 -23.91 -24.55 -22.89
C SER A 653 -23.94 -24.23 -24.40
N SER A 654 -23.05 -23.35 -24.89
CA SER A 654 -22.91 -22.94 -26.30
C SER A 654 -21.48 -23.15 -26.82
N ALA A 655 -20.81 -24.20 -26.35
CA ALA A 655 -19.47 -24.61 -26.76
C ALA A 655 -19.37 -24.89 -28.28
N ALA A 656 -18.66 -24.05 -29.03
CA ALA A 656 -18.25 -24.35 -30.42
C ALA A 656 -16.83 -24.95 -30.43
N SER A 657 -16.66 -26.11 -31.07
CA SER A 657 -15.34 -26.76 -31.25
C SER A 657 -14.86 -26.62 -32.69
N VAL A 658 -13.58 -26.31 -32.88
CA VAL A 658 -12.92 -26.32 -34.19
C VAL A 658 -11.75 -27.29 -34.19
N GLU A 659 -11.64 -28.11 -35.24
CA GLU A 659 -10.50 -29.00 -35.42
C GLU A 659 -9.32 -28.22 -36.03
N ALA A 660 -8.17 -28.23 -35.36
CA ALA A 660 -6.98 -27.52 -35.84
C ALA A 660 -6.24 -28.34 -36.90
N LEU A 661 -6.57 -28.12 -38.17
CA LEU A 661 -6.01 -28.87 -39.29
C LEU A 661 -4.55 -28.47 -39.61
N PRO A 662 -3.70 -29.39 -40.11
CA PRO A 662 -2.32 -29.08 -40.50
C PRO A 662 -2.26 -28.00 -41.59
N LEU A 663 -1.50 -26.93 -41.33
CA LEU A 663 -1.29 -25.83 -42.25
C LEU A 663 -0.19 -26.15 -43.26
N SER A 664 -0.21 -25.47 -44.42
CA SER A 664 0.81 -25.63 -45.47
C SER A 664 2.19 -25.05 -45.10
N GLY A 665 2.26 -24.31 -43.98
CA GLY A 665 3.45 -23.67 -43.43
C GLY A 665 3.17 -23.02 -42.08
N ALA A 666 4.15 -22.36 -41.48
CA ALA A 666 3.93 -21.54 -40.28
C ALA A 666 3.46 -20.13 -40.71
N PRO A 667 2.25 -19.68 -40.35
CA PRO A 667 1.78 -18.34 -40.67
C PRO A 667 2.54 -17.28 -39.86
N THR A 668 2.57 -16.05 -40.39
CA THR A 668 3.11 -14.90 -39.64
C THR A 668 2.08 -14.46 -38.60
N VAL A 669 2.50 -14.23 -37.35
CA VAL A 669 1.59 -13.78 -36.27
C VAL A 669 1.50 -12.26 -36.29
N ASP A 670 0.66 -11.73 -37.19
CA ASP A 670 0.48 -10.29 -37.42
C ASP A 670 -0.99 -9.83 -37.28
N GLY A 671 -1.90 -10.76 -37.03
CA GLY A 671 -3.34 -10.50 -36.89
C GLY A 671 -4.11 -10.50 -38.22
N ASP A 672 -3.50 -10.91 -39.34
CA ASP A 672 -4.18 -11.06 -40.63
C ASP A 672 -4.63 -12.52 -40.86
N CYS A 673 -5.94 -12.77 -40.71
CA CYS A 673 -6.52 -14.10 -40.93
C CYS A 673 -6.70 -14.47 -42.42
N SER A 674 -6.33 -13.57 -43.34
CA SER A 674 -6.41 -13.80 -44.79
C SER A 674 -5.18 -14.49 -45.40
N ASP A 675 -4.13 -14.74 -44.61
CA ASP A 675 -2.94 -15.44 -45.08
C ASP A 675 -3.30 -16.78 -45.75
N SER A 676 -2.74 -16.99 -46.94
CA SER A 676 -2.91 -18.21 -47.75
C SER A 676 -2.55 -19.48 -47.00
N VAL A 677 -1.70 -19.39 -45.97
CA VAL A 677 -1.32 -20.51 -45.09
C VAL A 677 -2.53 -21.07 -44.33
N TYR A 678 -3.53 -20.23 -44.00
CA TYR A 678 -4.78 -20.64 -43.35
C TYR A 678 -5.84 -21.21 -44.32
N SER A 679 -5.54 -21.36 -45.61
CA SER A 679 -6.51 -21.88 -46.60
C SER A 679 -6.98 -23.32 -46.34
N GLY A 680 -6.21 -24.10 -45.57
CA GLY A 680 -6.56 -25.47 -45.14
C GLY A 680 -6.88 -25.59 -43.65
N ALA A 681 -6.98 -24.49 -42.93
CA ALA A 681 -7.26 -24.47 -41.49
C ALA A 681 -8.72 -24.89 -41.19
N GLY A 682 -8.97 -25.38 -39.99
CA GLY A 682 -10.34 -25.48 -39.48
C GLY A 682 -10.91 -24.08 -39.27
N THR A 683 -12.20 -23.90 -39.54
CA THR A 683 -12.88 -22.60 -39.43
C THR A 683 -13.99 -22.66 -38.39
N PHE A 684 -14.19 -21.58 -37.64
CA PHE A 684 -15.34 -21.42 -36.75
C PHE A 684 -16.01 -20.06 -36.97
N SER A 685 -17.29 -19.98 -36.65
CA SER A 685 -18.08 -18.76 -36.70
C SER A 685 -19.23 -18.85 -35.72
N ASP A 686 -19.44 -17.76 -34.99
CA ASP A 686 -20.57 -17.47 -34.11
C ASP A 686 -20.95 -15.99 -34.27
N THR A 687 -21.97 -15.52 -33.54
CA THR A 687 -22.47 -14.15 -33.58
C THR A 687 -21.40 -13.17 -33.10
N GLY A 688 -20.82 -12.41 -34.03
CA GLY A 688 -19.78 -11.41 -33.73
C GLY A 688 -18.35 -11.95 -33.63
N LEU A 689 -18.14 -13.26 -33.86
CA LEU A 689 -16.82 -13.90 -33.78
C LEU A 689 -16.66 -14.97 -34.86
N SER A 690 -15.67 -14.84 -35.73
CA SER A 690 -15.22 -15.88 -36.66
C SER A 690 -13.74 -16.17 -36.47
N GLY A 691 -13.23 -17.21 -37.09
CA GLY A 691 -11.80 -17.48 -37.05
C GLY A 691 -11.38 -18.80 -37.65
N LYS A 692 -10.08 -19.06 -37.54
CA LYS A 692 -9.39 -20.19 -38.12
C LYS A 692 -8.44 -20.82 -37.09
N ALA A 693 -8.32 -22.14 -37.12
CA ALA A 693 -7.43 -22.91 -36.26
C ALA A 693 -6.62 -23.90 -37.11
N GLY A 694 -5.31 -23.93 -36.93
CA GLY A 694 -4.47 -24.90 -37.60
C GLY A 694 -3.17 -25.18 -36.89
N THR A 695 -2.49 -26.25 -37.28
CA THR A 695 -1.24 -26.70 -36.65
C THR A 695 -0.07 -26.61 -37.63
N SER A 696 1.09 -26.21 -37.15
CA SER A 696 2.34 -26.25 -37.93
C SER A 696 3.53 -26.49 -37.00
N GLY A 697 4.29 -27.55 -37.25
CA GLY A 697 5.31 -28.03 -36.30
C GLY A 697 4.69 -28.43 -34.96
N SER A 698 5.24 -27.90 -33.86
CA SER A 698 4.75 -28.15 -32.49
C SER A 698 3.74 -27.11 -32.00
N TYR A 699 3.26 -26.23 -32.88
CA TYR A 699 2.47 -25.06 -32.51
C TYR A 699 1.04 -25.13 -33.08
N LEU A 700 0.10 -24.69 -32.25
CA LEU A 700 -1.27 -24.34 -32.63
C LEU A 700 -1.31 -22.85 -33.00
N TYR A 701 -1.92 -22.57 -34.14
CA TYR A 701 -2.16 -21.22 -34.64
C TYR A 701 -3.66 -20.96 -34.65
N LEU A 702 -4.07 -19.91 -33.94
CA LEU A 702 -5.44 -19.44 -33.86
C LEU A 702 -5.48 -18.03 -34.45
N CYS A 703 -6.38 -17.81 -35.41
CA CYS A 703 -6.68 -16.49 -35.93
C CYS A 703 -8.14 -16.19 -35.68
N ILE A 704 -8.42 -15.13 -34.93
CA ILE A 704 -9.76 -14.80 -34.45
C ILE A 704 -10.14 -13.44 -35.04
N GLU A 705 -11.28 -13.40 -35.70
CA GLU A 705 -11.92 -12.21 -36.26
C GLU A 705 -13.12 -11.88 -35.39
N ALA A 706 -13.14 -10.71 -34.76
CA ALA A 706 -14.29 -10.23 -34.00
C ALA A 706 -14.93 -9.04 -34.72
N ALA A 707 -16.24 -9.10 -34.94
CA ALA A 707 -16.99 -8.00 -35.55
C ALA A 707 -17.59 -7.10 -34.45
N PRO A 708 -17.44 -5.77 -34.55
CA PRO A 708 -18.00 -4.85 -33.56
C PRO A 708 -19.53 -4.75 -33.69
N ASP A 709 -20.25 -4.79 -32.57
CA ASP A 709 -21.71 -4.68 -32.50
C ASP A 709 -22.18 -3.22 -32.77
N ALA A 710 -23.44 -3.06 -33.17
CA ALA A 710 -24.09 -1.77 -33.33
C ALA A 710 -24.07 -0.86 -32.09
N ASN A 711 -23.88 -1.43 -30.89
CA ASN A 711 -23.75 -0.71 -29.62
C ASN A 711 -22.31 -0.35 -29.25
N ASP A 712 -21.32 -0.92 -29.93
CA ASP A 712 -19.92 -0.63 -29.65
C ASP A 712 -19.55 0.78 -30.13
N ARG A 713 -18.75 1.48 -29.33
CA ARG A 713 -18.29 2.84 -29.64
C ARG A 713 -16.79 2.93 -29.49
N ARG A 714 -16.16 3.55 -30.50
CA ARG A 714 -14.71 3.77 -30.54
C ARG A 714 -14.40 5.20 -30.91
N PHE A 715 -13.53 5.81 -30.15
CA PHE A 715 -13.12 7.21 -30.30
C PHE A 715 -11.61 7.26 -30.49
N TYR A 716 -11.19 7.97 -31.53
CA TYR A 716 -9.78 8.19 -31.84
C TYR A 716 -9.46 9.66 -31.72
N LEU A 717 -8.26 9.96 -31.25
CA LEU A 717 -7.68 11.29 -31.35
C LEU A 717 -6.36 11.13 -32.07
N ILE A 718 -6.29 11.45 -33.36
CA ILE A 718 -5.08 11.27 -34.19
C ILE A 718 -4.63 12.62 -34.72
N SER A 719 -3.41 13.03 -34.38
CA SER A 719 -2.82 14.29 -34.87
C SER A 719 -3.74 15.50 -34.65
N GLY A 720 -4.30 15.63 -33.45
CA GLY A 720 -5.27 16.68 -33.11
C GLY A 720 -6.67 16.55 -33.74
N SER A 721 -6.97 15.48 -34.48
CA SER A 721 -8.29 15.22 -35.07
C SER A 721 -9.04 14.15 -34.28
N PHE A 722 -10.23 14.50 -33.78
CA PHE A 722 -11.12 13.57 -33.08
C PHE A 722 -12.04 12.86 -34.08
N LEU A 723 -12.03 11.53 -34.07
CA LEU A 723 -12.84 10.68 -34.94
C LEU A 723 -13.68 9.73 -34.07
N SER A 724 -14.94 9.53 -34.46
CA SER A 724 -15.86 8.62 -33.77
C SER A 724 -16.26 7.49 -34.72
N TYR A 725 -16.35 6.28 -34.18
CA TYR A 725 -16.76 5.08 -34.90
C TYR A 725 -17.77 4.30 -34.06
N LYS A 726 -18.64 3.58 -34.75
CA LYS A 726 -19.52 2.57 -34.17
C LYS A 726 -19.33 1.26 -34.91
N GLY A 727 -19.63 0.14 -34.25
CA GLY A 727 -19.82 -1.09 -35.01
C GLY A 727 -21.10 -1.01 -35.85
N ASP A 728 -21.11 -1.73 -36.96
CA ASP A 728 -22.32 -1.99 -37.76
C ASP A 728 -22.69 -3.49 -37.77
N GLY A 729 -22.06 -4.29 -36.91
CA GLY A 729 -22.15 -5.76 -36.90
C GLY A 729 -21.11 -6.45 -37.80
N THR A 730 -20.32 -5.69 -38.56
CA THR A 730 -19.27 -6.22 -39.46
C THR A 730 -17.96 -5.44 -39.41
N LEU A 731 -18.01 -4.10 -39.36
CA LEU A 731 -16.86 -3.21 -39.37
C LEU A 731 -17.06 -2.03 -38.42
N TRP A 732 -15.95 -1.36 -38.10
CA TRP A 732 -16.00 -0.03 -37.51
C TRP A 732 -16.29 1.00 -38.60
N VAL A 733 -17.48 1.59 -38.57
CA VAL A 733 -17.89 2.65 -39.51
C VAL A 733 -17.88 4.01 -38.83
N PRO A 734 -17.62 5.12 -39.57
CA PRO A 734 -17.70 6.46 -39.02
C PRO A 734 -19.04 6.70 -38.33
N CYS A 735 -19.00 7.17 -37.09
CA CYS A 735 -20.17 7.47 -36.29
C CYS A 735 -20.41 8.98 -36.29
N THR A 736 -21.51 9.40 -36.91
CA THR A 736 -21.95 10.79 -36.98
C THR A 736 -23.36 10.93 -36.42
N SER A 737 -23.84 12.15 -36.23
CA SER A 737 -25.23 12.40 -35.82
C SER A 737 -26.22 11.72 -36.78
N PRO A 738 -27.27 11.03 -36.28
CA PRO A 738 -27.73 10.99 -34.89
C PRO A 738 -27.09 9.90 -34.01
N ASP A 739 -26.30 8.99 -34.57
CA ASP A 739 -25.75 7.83 -33.86
C ASP A 739 -24.65 8.20 -32.86
N CYS A 740 -23.88 9.24 -33.18
CA CYS A 740 -22.93 9.89 -32.28
C CYS A 740 -23.22 11.39 -32.19
N ASP A 741 -23.07 11.95 -30.99
CA ASP A 741 -23.28 13.36 -30.74
C ASP A 741 -22.21 14.21 -31.44
N SER A 742 -22.65 15.23 -32.17
CA SER A 742 -21.76 16.16 -32.87
C SER A 742 -20.94 17.05 -31.92
N GLY A 743 -21.29 17.08 -30.64
CA GLY A 743 -20.57 17.77 -29.56
C GLY A 743 -19.58 16.90 -28.81
N ASN A 744 -19.41 15.62 -29.20
CA ASN A 744 -18.29 14.81 -28.77
C ASN A 744 -16.97 15.43 -29.27
N GLY A 745 -15.92 15.34 -28.48
CA GLY A 745 -14.64 15.92 -28.84
C GLY A 745 -13.48 15.33 -28.06
N GLY A 746 -12.28 15.56 -28.58
CA GLY A 746 -11.03 15.23 -27.90
C GLY A 746 -9.98 16.26 -28.25
N GLY A 747 -9.06 16.51 -27.32
CA GLY A 747 -7.96 17.45 -27.46
C GLY A 747 -6.67 16.88 -26.89
N GLU A 748 -5.54 17.38 -27.39
CA GLU A 748 -4.21 17.00 -26.92
C GLU A 748 -3.39 18.22 -26.48
N GLY A 749 -2.50 18.01 -25.52
CA GLY A 749 -1.55 19.00 -25.00
C GLY A 749 -0.19 18.36 -24.65
N PHE A 750 0.83 19.18 -24.42
CA PHE A 750 2.15 18.71 -23.98
C PHE A 750 2.69 19.59 -22.86
N SER A 751 3.07 18.97 -21.73
CA SER A 751 3.67 19.64 -20.58
C SER A 751 4.60 18.69 -19.81
N GLY A 752 5.71 18.30 -20.43
CA GLY A 752 6.66 17.31 -19.88
C GLY A 752 6.20 15.84 -20.00
N HIS A 753 4.94 15.63 -20.36
CA HIS A 753 4.31 14.39 -20.84
C HIS A 753 3.19 14.79 -21.81
N ARG A 754 2.70 13.83 -22.61
CA ARG A 754 1.52 14.05 -23.46
C ARG A 754 0.23 13.93 -22.63
N ILE A 755 -0.70 14.84 -22.88
CA ILE A 755 -1.99 14.93 -22.19
C ILE A 755 -3.07 14.82 -23.26
N TYR A 756 -4.07 13.98 -23.01
CA TYR A 756 -5.26 13.83 -23.85
C TYR A 756 -6.50 14.06 -22.99
N GLU A 757 -7.47 14.79 -23.53
CA GLU A 757 -8.75 15.08 -22.88
C GLU A 757 -9.89 14.73 -23.83
N PHE A 758 -10.97 14.14 -23.30
CA PHE A 758 -12.12 13.69 -24.08
C PHE A 758 -13.43 14.17 -23.46
N LYS A 759 -14.39 14.48 -24.32
CA LYS A 759 -15.77 14.80 -23.97
C LYS A 759 -16.68 13.92 -24.81
N ILE A 760 -17.39 12.99 -24.17
CA ILE A 760 -18.34 12.09 -24.84
C ILE A 760 -19.71 12.23 -24.17
N ARG A 761 -20.78 12.37 -24.96
CA ARG A 761 -22.16 12.46 -24.47
C ARG A 761 -22.58 11.14 -23.82
N PHE A 762 -23.33 11.24 -22.73
CA PHE A 762 -23.82 10.10 -21.97
C PHE A 762 -24.62 9.11 -22.83
N ALA A 763 -25.48 9.58 -23.73
CA ALA A 763 -26.19 8.69 -24.66
C ALA A 763 -25.28 7.86 -25.59
N ASN A 764 -24.04 8.31 -25.85
CA ASN A 764 -23.08 7.52 -26.62
C ASN A 764 -22.21 6.59 -25.77
N VAL A 765 -22.24 6.75 -24.46
CA VAL A 765 -21.60 5.81 -23.54
C VAL A 765 -22.65 4.78 -23.13
N TRP A 766 -23.77 5.22 -22.53
CA TRP A 766 -24.78 4.38 -21.88
C TRP A 766 -26.09 4.17 -22.64
N GLY A 767 -26.23 4.69 -23.86
CA GLY A 767 -27.52 4.67 -24.58
C GLY A 767 -28.59 5.59 -24.00
N THR A 768 -28.29 6.33 -22.92
CA THR A 768 -29.17 7.30 -22.26
C THR A 768 -28.42 8.56 -21.80
N ASP A 769 -29.08 9.72 -21.81
CA ASP A 769 -28.51 10.96 -21.25
C ASP A 769 -28.73 11.12 -19.73
N THR A 770 -29.47 10.19 -19.13
CA THR A 770 -29.76 10.21 -17.69
C THR A 770 -29.34 8.87 -17.06
N PRO A 771 -28.04 8.54 -17.05
CA PRO A 771 -27.56 7.33 -16.38
C PRO A 771 -27.80 7.41 -14.87
N SER A 772 -27.90 6.26 -14.20
CA SER A 772 -28.06 6.21 -12.74
C SER A 772 -26.78 6.66 -12.01
N ALA A 773 -26.89 7.13 -10.77
CA ALA A 773 -25.73 7.59 -10.00
C ALA A 773 -24.70 6.49 -9.69
N SER A 774 -25.11 5.21 -9.78
CA SER A 774 -24.26 4.04 -9.58
C SER A 774 -23.78 3.42 -10.90
N GLN A 775 -24.13 3.99 -12.05
CA GLN A 775 -23.82 3.42 -13.37
C GLN A 775 -22.32 3.54 -13.64
N GLN A 776 -21.69 2.44 -14.03
CA GLN A 776 -20.25 2.39 -14.27
C GLN A 776 -19.95 2.52 -15.77
N ALA A 777 -18.95 3.32 -16.14
CA ALA A 777 -18.42 3.37 -17.50
C ALA A 777 -17.18 2.48 -17.59
N GLY A 778 -17.20 1.53 -18.52
CA GLY A 778 -16.03 0.78 -18.94
C GLY A 778 -15.34 1.54 -20.06
N PHE A 779 -14.04 1.76 -19.92
CA PHE A 779 -13.24 2.27 -21.02
C PHE A 779 -11.87 1.62 -21.03
N ALA A 780 -11.32 1.44 -22.22
CA ALA A 780 -9.92 1.08 -22.39
C ALA A 780 -9.22 2.11 -23.28
N VAL A 781 -8.02 2.49 -22.86
CA VAL A 781 -7.15 3.45 -23.52
C VAL A 781 -6.04 2.65 -24.19
N ARG A 782 -5.90 2.81 -25.50
CA ARG A 782 -4.78 2.27 -26.28
C ARG A 782 -3.94 3.43 -26.80
N ALA A 783 -2.75 3.60 -26.26
CA ALA A 783 -1.74 4.49 -26.78
C ALA A 783 -0.77 3.71 -27.69
N VAL A 784 -0.42 4.27 -28.85
CA VAL A 784 0.51 3.63 -29.80
C VAL A 784 1.66 4.56 -30.08
N ASP A 785 2.87 4.14 -29.73
CA ASP A 785 4.12 4.81 -30.09
C ASP A 785 4.44 4.61 -31.57
N PHE A 786 5.11 5.58 -32.18
CA PHE A 786 5.58 5.54 -33.56
C PHE A 786 6.52 4.35 -33.85
N GLY A 787 7.22 3.86 -32.82
CA GLY A 787 8.03 2.62 -32.89
C GLY A 787 7.23 1.31 -32.93
N GLY A 788 5.90 1.37 -32.87
CA GLY A 788 5.00 0.20 -32.85
C GLY A 788 4.67 -0.32 -31.45
N SER A 789 5.33 0.18 -30.40
CA SER A 789 5.01 -0.15 -29.01
C SER A 789 3.59 0.31 -28.67
N THR A 790 2.76 -0.60 -28.16
CA THR A 790 1.40 -0.29 -27.72
C THR A 790 1.35 -0.28 -26.20
N TYR A 791 0.88 0.82 -25.61
CA TYR A 791 0.59 0.95 -24.19
C TYR A 791 -0.92 0.92 -23.98
N THR A 792 -1.39 0.11 -23.04
CA THR A 792 -2.82 -0.08 -22.80
C THR A 792 -3.15 0.16 -21.34
N TRP A 793 -4.23 0.90 -21.08
CA TRP A 793 -4.78 1.09 -19.74
C TRP A 793 -6.27 0.73 -19.78
N GLY A 794 -6.74 -0.03 -18.79
CA GLY A 794 -7.95 -0.83 -18.93
C GLY A 794 -7.66 -2.17 -19.63
N SER A 795 -8.59 -3.11 -19.53
CA SER A 795 -8.38 -4.47 -20.02
C SER A 795 -8.33 -4.52 -21.56
N THR A 796 -7.32 -5.19 -22.13
CA THR A 796 -7.19 -5.43 -23.59
C THR A 796 -8.04 -6.58 -24.09
N SER A 797 -8.63 -7.34 -23.16
CA SER A 797 -9.65 -8.35 -23.40
C SER A 797 -10.94 -7.88 -22.69
N PRO A 798 -12.14 -7.96 -23.27
CA PRO A 798 -13.35 -7.77 -22.46
C PRO A 798 -13.27 -8.77 -21.28
N PRO A 799 -13.23 -8.31 -20.02
CA PRO A 799 -13.25 -9.20 -18.86
C PRO A 799 -14.56 -9.99 -18.91
N ALA A 800 -14.49 -11.31 -18.73
CA ALA A 800 -15.69 -12.14 -18.63
C ALA A 800 -16.48 -11.87 -17.33
N ASP A 801 -15.92 -11.15 -16.36
CA ASP A 801 -16.64 -10.69 -15.19
C ASP A 801 -15.99 -9.44 -14.58
N LEU A 802 -16.69 -8.32 -14.71
CA LEU A 802 -16.69 -7.05 -13.95
C LEU A 802 -17.54 -6.16 -14.85
N VAL A 803 -18.84 -6.04 -14.57
CA VAL A 803 -19.84 -5.44 -15.48
C VAL A 803 -19.91 -3.91 -15.29
N PRO A 804 -19.19 -3.08 -16.07
CA PRO A 804 -19.68 -1.74 -16.35
C PRO A 804 -20.85 -1.85 -17.31
N ASP A 805 -21.80 -0.94 -17.18
CA ASP A 805 -23.03 -0.98 -17.97
C ASP A 805 -22.78 -0.75 -19.46
N THR A 806 -21.59 -0.25 -19.84
CA THR A 806 -21.15 -0.01 -21.23
C THR A 806 -19.62 -0.06 -21.41
N TRP A 807 -19.18 -0.31 -22.64
CA TRP A 807 -17.78 -0.36 -23.04
C TRP A 807 -17.48 0.60 -24.20
N GLY A 808 -16.43 1.41 -24.05
CA GLY A 808 -15.92 2.29 -25.11
C GLY A 808 -14.40 2.21 -25.26
N HIS A 809 -13.91 2.26 -26.49
CA HIS A 809 -12.46 2.27 -26.75
C HIS A 809 -11.96 3.67 -27.10
N ILE A 810 -10.91 4.11 -26.41
CA ILE A 810 -10.20 5.36 -26.70
C ILE A 810 -8.82 5.01 -27.25
N THR A 811 -8.48 5.49 -28.45
CA THR A 811 -7.15 5.26 -29.05
C THR A 811 -6.43 6.59 -29.28
N ALA A 812 -5.18 6.69 -28.83
CA ALA A 812 -4.32 7.87 -28.96
C ALA A 812 -2.93 7.52 -29.55
N PRO A 813 -2.32 8.34 -30.42
CA PRO A 813 -0.95 8.17 -30.86
C PRO A 813 0.02 8.85 -29.88
N GLU A 814 1.13 8.20 -29.56
CA GLU A 814 2.28 8.80 -28.88
C GLU A 814 3.38 9.13 -29.90
N PHE A 815 4.13 10.21 -29.66
CA PHE A 815 5.28 10.58 -30.48
C PHE A 815 6.57 10.38 -29.67
N SER A 816 7.52 9.63 -30.23
CA SER A 816 8.90 9.55 -29.74
C SER A 816 9.59 10.92 -29.80
N ASP A 817 10.50 11.16 -28.84
CA ASP A 817 11.35 12.34 -28.76
C ASP A 817 11.86 12.80 -30.14
N VAL A 818 11.54 14.05 -30.49
CA VAL A 818 12.17 14.72 -31.63
C VAL A 818 13.63 14.95 -31.26
N ALA A 819 14.48 14.00 -31.63
CA ALA A 819 15.91 14.23 -31.81
C ALA A 819 16.08 15.21 -32.98
N ILE A 820 16.17 16.50 -32.69
CA ILE A 820 16.55 17.53 -33.65
C ILE A 820 18.00 17.28 -34.08
N PRO A 821 18.30 17.02 -35.38
CA PRO A 821 19.67 16.98 -35.83
C PRO A 821 20.23 18.40 -35.94
N ILE A 822 21.36 18.63 -35.25
CA ILE A 822 22.13 19.86 -35.28
C ILE A 822 22.71 20.09 -36.69
N GLY A 823 22.46 21.29 -37.25
CA GLY A 823 23.01 21.75 -38.51
C GLY A 823 23.25 23.28 -38.56
N VAL A 824 24.27 23.74 -37.83
CA VAL A 824 25.34 24.65 -38.32
C VAL A 824 24.96 26.07 -38.82
N VAL A 825 25.39 27.07 -38.01
CA VAL A 825 26.19 28.29 -38.38
C VAL A 825 25.51 29.67 -38.61
N VAL A 826 25.77 30.54 -37.60
CA VAL A 826 26.43 31.88 -37.70
C VAL A 826 25.58 33.14 -37.98
N VAL A 827 25.91 34.18 -37.18
CA VAL A 827 25.47 35.59 -37.17
C VAL A 827 24.02 35.77 -36.69
N ILE A 828 23.74 36.30 -35.49
CA ILE A 828 23.96 37.70 -35.10
C ILE A 828 24.29 37.77 -33.60
N TYR A 829 25.56 38.07 -33.29
CA TYR A 829 25.99 38.68 -32.02
C TYR A 829 26.50 40.09 -32.32
N LEU A 830 25.59 41.05 -32.38
CA LEU A 830 25.78 42.49 -32.15
C LEU A 830 24.39 42.98 -31.72
N VAL A 831 24.08 43.14 -30.44
CA VAL A 831 24.43 44.31 -29.63
C VAL A 831 24.15 43.96 -28.16
N ALA A 832 25.09 44.35 -27.29
CA ALA A 832 25.06 44.32 -25.82
C ALA A 832 25.27 42.93 -25.17
N ARG A 833 26.37 42.63 -24.48
CA ARG A 833 27.44 43.51 -23.98
C ARG A 833 28.59 42.63 -23.49
N ARG A 834 29.72 42.74 -24.18
CA ARG A 834 31.06 42.50 -23.60
C ARG A 834 31.21 43.30 -22.31
N ARG A 835 31.86 42.65 -21.33
CA ARG A 835 32.91 43.20 -20.45
C ARG A 835 32.42 44.05 -19.27
N ARG A 836 32.80 43.77 -18.02
CA ARG A 836 34.04 43.17 -17.50
C ARG A 836 33.80 42.54 -16.12
N ARG A 837 34.40 41.37 -15.92
CA ARG A 837 34.92 40.93 -14.62
C ARG A 837 36.20 41.74 -14.28
N ASP A 838 36.42 41.85 -12.98
CA ASP A 838 37.67 42.04 -12.23
C ASP A 838 38.34 43.43 -12.16
N ALA A 839 38.44 43.91 -10.93
CA ALA A 839 39.61 44.57 -10.38
C ALA A 839 39.68 44.29 -8.87
N GLY A 840 40.60 43.40 -8.45
CA GLY A 840 41.42 43.67 -7.26
C GLY A 840 42.37 44.83 -7.57
N PRO A 841 43.00 45.45 -6.57
CA PRO A 841 43.88 44.78 -5.61
C PRO A 841 43.24 44.45 -4.26
#